data_AF-A0A6P1KW99-F1
#
_entry.id   AF-A0A6P1KW99-F1
#
_cell.length_a   1.000
_cell.length_b   1.000
_cell.length_c   1.000
_cell.angle_alpha   90.00
_cell.angle_beta   90.00
_cell.angle_gamma   90.00
#
_symmetry.space_group_name_H-M   'P 1'
#
loop_
_entity.id
_entity.type
_entity.pdbx_description
1 polymer ?
#
loop_
_entity_poly.entity_id
_entity_poly.type
_entity_poly.pdbx_seq_one_letter_code
_entity_poly.pdbx_strand_id
1 'polypeptide(L)'
;MTKIYCYKGHENSPSSRFCLQCGEKLSGAPMSYSIQPGLTLGDRYVIVRQIGQGGFGRTYLAEDVNRFRELCVLKEFSPQVQTAYVVQKAEELFEREASVLYKLQHPQIPRFRELLRLNLGGKEYLFLVQDYVEGETYNSLLNARLQQGLRFTEAEVRQLLQQILPVLEYIHSLGVIHRDISPDNLMLRTVDKLPVLIDFGGVKQVVATVASEYYQPGMVASSPSPTLLGKVGFAPPEQMQTGLVSPHSDLYALAATMLVLLTGKQPQELIDTYNLTWQWRREVNVSPILAQVLDKMLSARPSDRYQSVRQVIEALNPPPANFPPTQYPTPPQPTSATVAVSPPPPSFSSPPSPSSWWTPTKIFLVAAVVAGSVGLIWWGVNSSRNDIGGVQPTPTASPTPTSNQPTDPLAQYSPAERQRKEKLNDRRQQLGINSNFYVNLVNQVFWDRNPSVRGRTLSDGTEDEGLRAEWDKTASELLEKLAPLSSNTRRQLGTYTSAERDRWKVEVNKINVGSRSLYDLGDAAFLSVFPEQRGKDFRDQPIGQVWYGFVSDKLSAILSGSAFQKLVFDPGATGKTVSGNLQPGSGKVFIAGLAKNQSLELKLEANSQVLLSVYSPSGKIQFLEDSTKRILSTKLPENGFYEFVVVSTASKPVDYELTVTAENPTPPPSPTPTPEPTPTETSTPEPTPTPTSTETPTPESTPTPSAEVTPQKN
;
A
#
# COMPACT_ATOMS: atom_id res chain seq x y z
N MET A 1 14.97 33.56 23.84
CA MET A 1 15.55 32.20 23.77
C MET A 1 17.02 32.29 24.13
N THR A 2 17.56 31.33 24.87
CA THR A 2 18.94 31.38 25.39
C THR A 2 19.94 31.05 24.29
N LYS A 3 20.90 31.95 24.02
CA LYS A 3 21.94 31.75 23.00
C LYS A 3 22.97 30.71 23.47
N ILE A 4 23.53 29.92 22.55
CA ILE A 4 24.59 28.94 22.83
C ILE A 4 25.89 29.39 22.15
N TYR A 5 27.01 29.25 22.84
CA TYR A 5 28.35 29.57 22.33
C TYR A 5 29.25 28.34 22.37
N CYS A 6 30.20 28.25 21.43
CA CYS A 6 31.27 27.25 21.45
C CYS A 6 32.48 27.74 22.27
N TYR A 7 33.50 26.90 22.54
CA TYR A 7 34.68 27.35 23.28
C TYR A 7 35.42 28.48 22.56
N LYS A 8 35.29 28.56 21.23
CA LYS A 8 35.81 29.65 20.39
C LYS A 8 34.93 30.91 20.35
N GLY A 9 33.85 30.99 21.14
CA GLY A 9 33.01 32.18 21.27
C GLY A 9 32.03 32.45 20.12
N HIS A 10 31.96 31.60 19.09
CA HIS A 10 30.98 31.75 18.02
C HIS A 10 29.54 31.51 18.53
N GLU A 11 28.61 32.40 18.14
CA GLU A 11 27.19 32.28 18.48
C GLU A 11 26.48 31.20 17.64
N ASN A 12 25.60 30.43 18.26
CA ASN A 12 24.87 29.33 17.63
C ASN A 12 23.40 29.24 18.09
N SER A 13 22.56 28.66 17.24
CA SER A 13 21.16 28.35 17.54
C SER A 13 21.04 27.39 18.74
N PRO A 14 19.98 27.50 19.58
CA PRO A 14 19.68 26.50 20.62
C PRO A 14 19.50 25.07 20.08
N SER A 15 19.20 24.93 18.79
CA SER A 15 19.06 23.63 18.10
C SER A 15 20.35 23.10 17.47
N SER A 16 21.43 23.87 17.45
CA SER A 16 22.71 23.46 16.86
C SER A 16 23.39 22.38 17.71
N ARG A 17 23.70 21.22 17.11
CA ARG A 17 24.53 20.16 17.73
C ARG A 17 26.04 20.42 17.60
N PHE A 18 26.42 21.18 16.56
CA PHE A 18 27.79 21.54 16.25
C PHE A 18 27.85 23.04 15.92
N CYS A 19 28.99 23.66 16.17
CA CYS A 19 29.22 25.06 15.85
C CYS A 19 29.29 25.25 14.33
N LEU A 20 28.40 26.09 13.79
CA LEU A 20 28.26 26.28 12.34
C LEU A 20 29.51 26.88 11.66
N GLN A 21 30.37 27.58 12.41
CA GLN A 21 31.64 28.14 11.89
C GLN A 21 32.87 27.25 12.09
N CYS A 22 32.90 26.34 13.07
CA CYS A 22 34.14 25.61 13.41
C CYS A 22 33.99 24.10 13.69
N GLY A 23 32.80 23.52 13.47
CA GLY A 23 32.53 22.09 13.61
C GLY A 23 32.54 21.52 15.03
N GLU A 24 32.92 22.32 16.03
CA GLU A 24 33.00 21.95 17.44
C GLU A 24 31.64 21.49 17.99
N LYS A 25 31.59 20.37 18.72
CA LYS A 25 30.36 19.84 19.34
C LYS A 25 29.91 20.73 20.50
N LEU A 26 28.68 21.24 20.45
CA LEU A 26 28.17 22.22 21.42
C LEU A 26 27.66 21.56 22.70
N SER A 27 28.29 21.86 23.84
CA SER A 27 27.97 21.37 25.18
C SER A 27 26.73 22.03 25.80
N GLY A 28 25.64 22.19 25.03
CA GLY A 28 24.42 22.89 25.46
C GLY A 28 23.12 22.46 24.77
N ALA A 29 23.17 21.55 23.80
CA ALA A 29 21.94 20.93 23.29
C ALA A 29 21.25 20.15 24.44
N PRO A 30 19.90 20.17 24.54
CA PRO A 30 19.19 19.44 25.60
C PRO A 30 19.58 17.97 25.58
N MET A 31 19.84 17.39 26.76
CA MET A 31 20.31 16.00 26.88
C MET A 31 19.34 15.06 26.15
N SER A 32 19.76 14.55 25.00
CA SER A 32 19.09 13.40 24.41
C SER A 32 19.36 12.23 25.33
N TYR A 33 18.31 11.69 25.95
CA TYR A 33 18.34 10.42 26.66
C TYR A 33 18.64 9.31 25.65
N SER A 34 19.93 9.16 25.33
CA SER A 34 20.44 8.09 24.50
C SER A 34 20.35 6.80 25.29
N ILE A 35 19.73 5.78 24.70
CA ILE A 35 19.67 4.45 25.27
C ILE A 35 21.08 3.85 25.18
N GLN A 36 21.73 3.70 26.33
CA GLN A 36 23.12 3.23 26.48
C GLN A 36 23.16 1.86 27.18
N PRO A 37 24.25 1.09 27.05
CA PRO A 37 24.53 -0.06 27.91
C PRO A 37 24.32 0.24 29.40
N GLY A 38 23.71 -0.70 30.12
CA GLY A 38 23.38 -0.58 31.54
C GLY A 38 22.09 0.19 31.85
N LEU A 39 21.49 0.91 30.89
CA LEU A 39 20.19 1.53 31.10
C LEU A 39 19.10 0.45 31.25
N THR A 40 18.29 0.55 32.30
CA THR A 40 17.10 -0.30 32.48
C THR A 40 15.88 0.42 31.90
N LEU A 41 15.14 -0.25 31.03
CA LEU A 41 13.89 0.24 30.43
C LEU A 41 12.68 -0.47 31.03
N GLY A 42 11.66 0.30 31.42
CA GLY A 42 10.43 -0.22 32.03
C GLY A 42 10.67 -1.08 33.27
N ASP A 43 11.70 -0.74 34.05
CA ASP A 43 12.17 -1.45 35.25
C ASP A 43 12.46 -2.97 35.06
N ARG A 44 12.64 -3.39 33.80
CA ARG A 44 12.73 -4.81 33.42
C ARG A 44 13.82 -5.15 32.39
N TYR A 45 14.05 -4.27 31.42
CA TYR A 45 14.92 -4.56 30.29
C TYR A 45 16.26 -3.83 30.40
N VAL A 46 17.30 -4.55 30.82
CA VAL A 46 18.66 -4.00 30.96
C VAL A 46 19.33 -4.04 29.60
N ILE A 47 19.59 -2.88 29.01
CA ILE A 47 20.24 -2.75 27.69
C ILE A 47 21.69 -3.25 27.80
N VAL A 48 22.03 -4.27 27.02
CA VAL A 48 23.40 -4.80 26.90
C VAL A 48 24.17 -3.97 25.89
N ARG A 49 23.63 -3.79 24.67
CA ARG A 49 24.24 -3.00 23.58
C ARG A 49 23.26 -2.73 22.46
N GLN A 50 23.53 -1.70 21.65
CA GLN A 50 22.93 -1.58 20.32
C GLN A 50 23.51 -2.67 19.41
N ILE A 51 22.66 -3.32 18.61
CA ILE A 51 23.01 -4.38 17.64
C ILE A 51 22.63 -4.04 16.20
N GLY A 52 21.82 -2.99 15.97
CA GLY A 52 21.47 -2.51 14.63
C GLY A 52 20.91 -1.09 14.65
N GLN A 53 20.92 -0.42 13.48
CA GLN A 53 20.31 0.88 13.28
C GLN A 53 19.91 1.07 11.81
N GLY A 54 18.71 1.57 11.56
CA GLY A 54 18.18 1.85 10.22
C GLY A 54 17.35 3.13 10.19
N GLY A 55 16.70 3.42 9.05
CA GLY A 55 15.94 4.66 8.84
C GLY A 55 14.69 4.82 9.74
N PHE A 56 14.22 3.74 10.36
CA PHE A 56 12.97 3.69 11.14
C PHE A 56 13.17 3.34 12.62
N GLY A 57 14.39 3.04 13.04
CA GLY A 57 14.63 2.53 14.37
C GLY A 57 16.05 2.12 14.68
N ARG A 58 16.26 1.76 15.94
CA ARG A 58 17.47 1.12 16.46
C ARG A 58 17.11 -0.22 17.06
N THR A 59 18.02 -1.17 16.99
CA THR A 59 17.81 -2.51 17.54
C THR A 59 18.82 -2.72 18.66
N TYR A 60 18.33 -3.10 19.83
CA TYR A 60 19.11 -3.32 21.04
C TYR A 60 19.03 -4.78 21.48
N LEU A 61 20.13 -5.31 22.00
CA LEU A 61 20.16 -6.52 22.81
C LEU A 61 19.95 -6.11 24.27
N ALA A 62 19.05 -6.79 24.97
CA ALA A 62 18.78 -6.56 26.39
C ALA A 62 18.59 -7.88 27.16
N GLU A 63 18.82 -7.83 28.47
CA GLU A 63 18.41 -8.89 29.41
C GLU A 63 17.01 -8.57 29.96
N ASP A 64 16.11 -9.56 29.97
CA ASP A 64 14.81 -9.48 30.66
C ASP A 64 14.99 -9.98 32.10
N VAL A 65 15.09 -9.07 33.08
CA VAL A 65 15.37 -9.48 34.47
C VAL A 65 14.24 -10.29 35.10
N ASN A 66 13.01 -10.15 34.58
CA ASN A 66 11.85 -10.92 35.01
C ASN A 66 11.78 -12.32 34.35
N ARG A 67 12.68 -12.62 33.40
CA ARG A 67 12.85 -13.94 32.78
C ARG A 67 14.28 -14.45 32.98
N PHE A 68 14.77 -14.40 34.22
CA PHE A 68 16.09 -14.92 34.61
C PHE A 68 17.29 -14.31 33.82
N ARG A 69 17.18 -13.04 33.38
CA ARG A 69 18.16 -12.36 32.50
C ARG A 69 18.34 -13.00 31.12
N GLU A 70 17.32 -13.72 30.65
CA GLU A 70 17.26 -14.20 29.27
C GLU A 70 17.41 -13.05 28.26
N LEU A 71 18.22 -13.27 27.22
CA LEU A 71 18.46 -12.29 26.18
C LEU A 71 17.25 -12.11 25.26
N CYS A 72 16.94 -10.86 24.95
CA CYS A 72 15.86 -10.45 24.06
C CYS A 72 16.28 -9.27 23.18
N VAL A 73 15.51 -9.01 22.13
CA VAL A 73 15.74 -7.91 21.19
C VAL A 73 14.65 -6.86 21.34
N LEU A 74 15.07 -5.62 21.57
CA LEU A 74 14.22 -4.43 21.61
C LEU A 74 14.46 -3.61 20.34
N LYS A 75 13.46 -3.53 19.46
CA LYS A 75 13.43 -2.58 18.34
C LYS A 75 12.84 -1.26 18.85
N GLU A 76 13.59 -0.18 18.88
CA GLU A 76 13.10 1.20 19.12
C GLU A 76 12.47 1.75 17.85
N PHE A 77 11.21 2.19 17.92
CA PHE A 77 10.61 3.03 16.88
C PHE A 77 11.23 4.43 16.94
N SER A 78 12.07 4.74 15.95
CA SER A 78 12.85 5.99 15.89
C SER A 78 13.05 6.45 14.44
N PRO A 79 11.97 6.88 13.75
CA PRO A 79 12.04 7.36 12.37
C PRO A 79 12.96 8.59 12.24
N GLN A 80 13.85 8.56 11.24
CA GLN A 80 14.76 9.68 10.96
C GLN A 80 14.07 10.82 10.17
N VAL A 81 12.95 10.52 9.49
CA VAL A 81 12.12 11.47 8.74
C VAL A 81 11.05 12.04 9.68
N GLN A 82 10.96 13.37 9.76
CA GLN A 82 10.20 14.09 10.80
C GLN A 82 8.86 14.71 10.31
N THR A 83 8.41 14.40 9.10
CA THR A 83 7.07 14.82 8.65
C THR A 83 6.00 13.97 9.35
N ALA A 84 5.02 14.63 9.97
CA ALA A 84 4.03 13.96 10.83
C ALA A 84 3.30 12.77 10.16
N TYR A 85 3.00 12.88 8.86
CA TYR A 85 2.42 11.80 8.06
C TYR A 85 3.34 10.57 7.99
N VAL A 86 4.65 10.75 7.74
CA VAL A 86 5.60 9.64 7.64
C VAL A 86 5.87 9.02 9.02
N VAL A 87 5.89 9.82 10.08
CA VAL A 87 5.98 9.32 11.46
C VAL A 87 4.75 8.47 11.80
N GLN A 88 3.54 8.99 11.62
CA GLN A 88 2.30 8.22 11.88
C GLN A 88 2.25 6.95 11.03
N LYS A 89 2.55 7.03 9.74
CA LYS A 89 2.52 5.86 8.84
C LYS A 89 3.57 4.80 9.23
N ALA A 90 4.74 5.22 9.68
CA ALA A 90 5.76 4.30 10.17
C ALA A 90 5.37 3.67 11.52
N GLU A 91 4.64 4.39 12.39
CA GLU A 91 4.11 3.85 13.65
C GLU A 91 3.02 2.79 13.39
N GLU A 92 2.05 3.08 12.51
CA GLU A 92 1.03 2.11 12.06
C GLU A 92 1.66 0.83 11.48
N LEU A 93 2.77 0.95 10.76
CA LEU A 93 3.49 -0.20 10.17
C LEU A 93 4.32 -0.96 11.21
N PHE A 94 4.81 -0.28 12.25
CA PHE A 94 5.54 -0.88 13.38
C PHE A 94 4.60 -1.67 14.29
N GLU A 95 3.43 -1.12 14.62
CA GLU A 95 2.37 -1.84 15.32
C GLU A 95 1.82 -3.01 14.48
N ARG A 96 1.82 -2.88 13.14
CA ARG A 96 1.51 -3.99 12.24
C ARG A 96 2.55 -5.11 12.29
N GLU A 97 3.85 -4.79 12.34
CA GLU A 97 4.91 -5.81 12.51
C GLU A 97 4.70 -6.57 13.83
N ALA A 98 4.43 -5.86 14.92
CA ALA A 98 4.08 -6.45 16.21
C ALA A 98 2.82 -7.34 16.14
N SER A 99 1.74 -6.86 15.52
CA SER A 99 0.48 -7.59 15.36
C SER A 99 0.59 -8.83 14.46
N VAL A 100 1.50 -8.81 13.49
CA VAL A 100 1.88 -10.00 12.70
C VAL A 100 2.67 -10.97 13.57
N LEU A 101 3.77 -10.53 14.20
CA LEU A 101 4.67 -11.39 14.96
C LEU A 101 3.95 -12.06 16.16
N TYR A 102 2.98 -11.39 16.78
CA TYR A 102 2.12 -11.94 17.84
C TYR A 102 1.33 -13.18 17.39
N LYS A 103 0.99 -13.29 16.10
CA LYS A 103 0.23 -14.42 15.54
C LYS A 103 1.12 -15.59 15.11
N LEU A 104 2.44 -15.41 15.08
CA LEU A 104 3.38 -16.41 14.57
C LEU A 104 4.00 -17.23 15.70
N GLN A 105 3.97 -18.55 15.54
CA GLN A 105 4.51 -19.53 16.48
C GLN A 105 5.25 -20.62 15.68
N HIS A 106 6.52 -20.35 15.35
CA HIS A 106 7.36 -21.25 14.56
C HIS A 106 8.80 -21.22 15.08
N PRO A 107 9.52 -22.36 15.21
CA PRO A 107 10.87 -22.38 15.79
C PRO A 107 11.94 -21.66 14.96
N GLN A 108 11.62 -21.28 13.71
CA GLN A 108 12.47 -20.49 12.80
C GLN A 108 11.96 -19.05 12.62
N ILE A 109 11.16 -18.53 13.55
CA ILE A 109 10.69 -17.14 13.60
C ILE A 109 10.88 -16.65 15.05
N PRO A 110 11.45 -15.45 15.32
CA PRO A 110 11.54 -14.91 16.67
C PRO A 110 10.15 -14.73 17.28
N ARG A 111 9.90 -15.25 18.48
CA ARG A 111 8.60 -15.06 19.12
C ARG A 111 8.42 -13.60 19.52
N PHE A 112 7.23 -13.05 19.30
CA PHE A 112 6.80 -11.81 19.93
C PHE A 112 6.74 -11.99 21.46
N ARG A 113 7.23 -10.99 22.20
CA ARG A 113 7.10 -10.92 23.67
C ARG A 113 6.05 -9.89 24.05
N GLU A 114 6.29 -8.62 23.73
CA GLU A 114 5.38 -7.50 24.04
C GLU A 114 5.70 -6.25 23.21
N LEU A 115 4.81 -5.26 23.30
CA LEU A 115 4.95 -3.93 22.72
C LEU A 115 4.98 -2.91 23.86
N LEU A 116 6.12 -2.26 24.10
CA LEU A 116 6.34 -1.32 25.20
C LEU A 116 6.12 0.11 24.74
N ARG A 117 5.34 0.90 25.49
CA ARG A 117 5.36 2.37 25.41
C ARG A 117 5.94 2.91 26.71
N LEU A 118 7.02 3.69 26.60
CA LEU A 118 7.78 4.23 27.74
C LEU A 118 8.01 5.73 27.57
N ASN A 119 7.86 6.50 28.64
CA ASN A 119 8.28 7.90 28.67
C ASN A 119 9.65 8.01 29.34
N LEU A 120 10.64 8.49 28.59
CA LEU A 120 12.01 8.72 29.08
C LEU A 120 12.30 10.22 28.98
N GLY A 121 12.40 10.89 30.13
CA GLY A 121 12.77 12.31 30.19
C GLY A 121 11.80 13.27 29.51
N GLY A 122 10.50 12.94 29.45
CA GLY A 122 9.45 13.74 28.81
C GLY A 122 9.19 13.38 27.35
N LYS A 123 9.98 12.48 26.74
CA LYS A 123 9.74 11.95 25.38
C LYS A 123 9.15 10.54 25.47
N GLU A 124 8.15 10.26 24.65
CA GLU A 124 7.67 8.89 24.43
C GLU A 124 8.55 8.08 23.47
N TYR A 125 8.67 6.79 23.75
CA TYR A 125 9.36 5.79 22.98
C TYR A 125 8.46 4.55 22.87
N LEU A 126 8.41 3.96 21.68
CA LEU A 126 7.68 2.73 21.39
C LEU A 126 8.72 1.64 21.06
N PHE A 127 8.60 0.46 21.67
CA PHE A 127 9.50 -0.67 21.40
C PHE A 127 8.74 -1.96 21.12
N LEU A 128 9.20 -2.72 20.12
CA LEU A 128 8.80 -4.11 19.89
C LEU A 128 9.84 -5.03 20.54
N VAL A 129 9.38 -5.86 21.48
CA VAL A 129 10.19 -6.87 22.17
C VAL A 129 9.95 -8.23 21.53
N GLN A 130 11.03 -8.91 21.14
CA GLN A 130 11.01 -10.25 20.56
C GLN A 130 12.17 -11.09 21.10
N ASP A 131 12.13 -12.41 20.87
CA ASP A 131 13.24 -13.31 21.18
C ASP A 131 14.56 -12.87 20.52
N TYR A 132 15.68 -13.08 21.22
CA TYR A 132 17.00 -12.95 20.62
C TYR A 132 17.36 -14.22 19.82
N VAL A 133 17.89 -14.01 18.61
CA VAL A 133 18.45 -15.07 17.78
C VAL A 133 19.97 -14.98 17.86
N GLU A 134 20.59 -15.89 18.60
CA GLU A 134 22.04 -16.05 18.57
C GLU A 134 22.45 -16.69 17.23
N GLY A 135 23.21 -15.97 16.41
CA GLY A 135 23.58 -16.38 15.06
C GLY A 135 24.14 -15.23 14.23
N GLU A 136 24.48 -15.54 12.97
CA GLU A 136 24.92 -14.56 11.97
C GLU A 136 23.89 -14.39 10.85
N THR A 137 23.81 -13.21 10.25
CA THR A 137 23.00 -13.02 9.03
C THR A 137 23.67 -13.70 7.84
N TYR A 138 22.88 -14.15 6.86
CA TYR A 138 23.44 -14.68 5.61
C TYR A 138 24.23 -13.62 4.82
N ASN A 139 23.95 -12.32 5.03
CA ASN A 139 24.81 -11.23 4.57
C ASN A 139 26.19 -11.24 5.26
N SER A 140 26.27 -11.39 6.59
CA SER A 140 27.54 -11.51 7.33
C SER A 140 28.38 -12.68 6.81
N LEU A 141 27.74 -13.87 6.71
CA LEU A 141 28.37 -15.09 6.21
C LEU A 141 28.85 -14.96 4.76
N LEU A 142 28.10 -14.27 3.89
CA LEU A 142 28.53 -14.00 2.51
C LEU A 142 29.75 -13.07 2.48
N ASN A 143 29.74 -11.97 3.22
CA ASN A 143 30.86 -11.03 3.26
C ASN A 143 32.14 -11.67 3.82
N ALA A 144 32.02 -12.49 4.87
CA ALA A 144 33.15 -13.24 5.43
C ALA A 144 33.75 -14.26 4.43
N ARG A 145 32.91 -14.89 3.60
CA ARG A 145 33.36 -15.77 2.50
C ARG A 145 34.00 -14.99 1.35
N LEU A 146 33.44 -13.85 0.95
CA LEU A 146 33.97 -13.03 -0.15
C LEU A 146 35.37 -12.47 0.16
N GLN A 147 35.66 -12.16 1.43
CA GLN A 147 37.02 -11.81 1.88
C GLN A 147 38.05 -12.96 1.68
N GLN A 148 37.58 -14.20 1.54
CA GLN A 148 38.39 -15.40 1.28
C GLN A 148 38.31 -15.84 -0.21
N GLY A 149 37.63 -15.07 -1.07
CA GLY A 149 37.35 -15.45 -2.46
C GLY A 149 36.27 -16.53 -2.63
N LEU A 150 35.56 -16.89 -1.54
CA LEU A 150 34.55 -17.94 -1.49
C LEU A 150 33.11 -17.38 -1.63
N ARG A 151 32.16 -18.27 -1.91
CA ARG A 151 30.72 -17.99 -2.06
C ARG A 151 29.91 -19.12 -1.38
N PHE A 152 28.58 -19.12 -1.51
CA PHE A 152 27.79 -20.31 -1.19
C PHE A 152 27.77 -21.28 -2.38
N THR A 153 27.84 -22.57 -2.08
CA THR A 153 27.71 -23.65 -3.07
C THR A 153 26.24 -23.95 -3.39
N GLU A 154 25.97 -24.64 -4.50
CA GLU A 154 24.62 -25.16 -4.78
C GLU A 154 24.09 -26.04 -3.64
N ALA A 155 24.92 -26.88 -3.02
CA ALA A 155 24.49 -27.77 -1.95
C ALA A 155 23.95 -26.98 -0.74
N GLU A 156 24.68 -25.95 -0.30
CA GLU A 156 24.28 -25.08 0.82
C GLU A 156 23.03 -24.25 0.50
N VAL A 157 22.90 -23.79 -0.75
CA VAL A 157 21.73 -23.03 -1.22
C VAL A 157 20.50 -23.93 -1.36
N ARG A 158 20.64 -25.18 -1.80
CA ARG A 158 19.56 -26.17 -1.79
C ARG A 158 19.14 -26.53 -0.36
N GLN A 159 20.09 -26.67 0.57
CA GLN A 159 19.80 -26.90 1.98
C GLN A 159 19.04 -25.71 2.59
N LEU A 160 19.48 -24.47 2.33
CA LEU A 160 18.78 -23.26 2.77
C LEU A 160 17.35 -23.22 2.22
N LEU A 161 17.16 -23.47 0.92
CA LEU A 161 15.82 -23.57 0.31
C LEU A 161 14.95 -24.62 1.03
N GLN A 162 15.45 -25.83 1.23
CA GLN A 162 14.74 -26.90 1.93
C GLN A 162 14.38 -26.54 3.38
N GLN A 163 15.22 -25.76 4.08
CA GLN A 163 14.99 -25.34 5.47
C GLN A 163 14.10 -24.10 5.61
N ILE A 164 14.06 -23.20 4.62
CA ILE A 164 13.31 -21.93 4.70
C ILE A 164 11.94 -21.99 4.00
N LEU A 165 11.76 -22.84 2.98
CA LEU A 165 10.48 -23.01 2.29
C LEU A 165 9.35 -23.41 3.27
N PRO A 166 9.51 -24.38 4.20
CA PRO A 166 8.48 -24.68 5.20
C PRO A 166 8.10 -23.49 6.09
N VAL A 167 9.03 -22.59 6.38
CA VAL A 167 8.76 -21.34 7.13
C VAL A 167 7.88 -20.39 6.32
N LEU A 168 8.12 -20.30 5.00
CA LEU A 168 7.25 -19.55 4.10
C LEU A 168 5.87 -20.18 3.96
N GLU A 169 5.77 -21.51 3.84
CA GLU A 169 4.49 -22.21 3.77
C GLU A 169 3.65 -21.99 5.03
N TYR A 170 4.28 -22.03 6.20
CA TYR A 170 3.65 -21.70 7.48
C TYR A 170 3.07 -20.27 7.48
N ILE A 171 3.85 -19.23 7.16
CA ILE A 171 3.34 -17.85 7.19
C ILE A 171 2.31 -17.58 6.09
N HIS A 172 2.49 -18.17 4.89
CA HIS A 172 1.54 -18.04 3.78
C HIS A 172 0.20 -18.72 4.11
N SER A 173 0.19 -19.83 4.84
CA SER A 173 -1.04 -20.48 5.34
C SER A 173 -1.85 -19.59 6.30
N LEU A 174 -1.19 -18.66 7.00
CA LEU A 174 -1.79 -17.67 7.90
C LEU A 174 -2.11 -16.33 7.19
N GLY A 175 -1.95 -16.25 5.86
CA GLY A 175 -2.14 -15.02 5.08
C GLY A 175 -1.05 -13.95 5.30
N VAL A 176 0.07 -14.31 5.92
CA VAL A 176 1.19 -13.42 6.23
C VAL A 176 2.24 -13.51 5.11
N ILE A 177 2.50 -12.37 4.46
CA ILE A 177 3.55 -12.22 3.43
C ILE A 177 4.69 -11.39 4.02
N HIS A 178 5.94 -11.82 3.86
CA HIS A 178 7.13 -11.24 4.51
C HIS A 178 7.60 -9.93 3.85
N ARG A 179 7.55 -9.84 2.51
CA ARG A 179 7.82 -8.64 1.67
C ARG A 179 9.27 -8.14 1.62
N ASP A 180 10.06 -8.38 2.67
CA ASP A 180 11.48 -7.97 2.78
C ASP A 180 12.38 -9.21 2.99
N ILE A 181 12.34 -10.20 2.09
CA ILE A 181 13.29 -11.33 2.14
C ILE A 181 14.61 -10.90 1.46
N SER A 182 15.70 -10.87 2.22
CA SER A 182 17.07 -10.60 1.75
C SER A 182 18.09 -11.32 2.66
N PRO A 183 19.38 -11.39 2.28
CA PRO A 183 20.43 -12.00 3.12
C PRO A 183 20.58 -11.37 4.52
N ASP A 184 20.12 -10.14 4.71
CA ASP A 184 20.12 -9.44 6.00
C ASP A 184 19.07 -10.00 6.97
N ASN A 185 17.93 -10.43 6.41
CA ASN A 185 16.74 -10.81 7.17
C ASN A 185 16.62 -12.35 7.36
N LEU A 186 17.66 -13.09 6.99
CA LEU A 186 17.85 -14.50 7.30
C LEU A 186 19.06 -14.63 8.24
N MET A 187 18.88 -15.26 9.41
CA MET A 187 19.96 -15.57 10.36
C MET A 187 20.20 -17.07 10.45
N LEU A 188 21.45 -17.51 10.32
CA LEU A 188 21.85 -18.87 10.65
C LEU A 188 22.04 -18.97 12.17
N ARG A 189 21.14 -19.67 12.86
CA ARG A 189 21.16 -19.79 14.33
C ARG A 189 22.33 -20.67 14.80
N THR A 190 23.00 -20.25 15.87
CA THR A 190 24.22 -20.90 16.38
C THR A 190 23.99 -22.32 16.90
N VAL A 191 22.92 -22.54 17.66
CA VAL A 191 22.69 -23.79 18.41
C VAL A 191 22.33 -25.01 17.54
N ASP A 192 21.55 -24.81 16.48
CA ASP A 192 20.96 -25.89 15.65
C ASP A 192 21.26 -25.77 14.15
N LYS A 193 21.92 -24.68 13.72
CA LYS A 193 22.22 -24.36 12.32
C LYS A 193 20.97 -24.32 11.42
N LEU A 194 19.81 -23.95 11.98
CA LEU A 194 18.62 -23.64 11.19
C LEU A 194 18.61 -22.15 10.77
N PRO A 195 18.13 -21.83 9.55
CA PRO A 195 17.88 -20.46 9.15
C PRO A 195 16.60 -19.95 9.84
N VAL A 196 16.70 -18.77 10.45
CA VAL A 196 15.62 -18.06 11.15
C VAL A 196 15.26 -16.82 10.34
N LEU A 197 13.97 -16.67 10.03
CA LEU A 197 13.42 -15.52 9.31
C LEU A 197 13.13 -14.39 10.30
N ILE A 198 13.72 -13.22 10.08
CA ILE A 198 13.60 -12.04 10.95
C ILE A 198 13.06 -10.83 10.16
N ASP A 199 12.64 -9.78 10.88
CA ASP A 199 12.20 -8.51 10.28
C ASP A 199 11.00 -8.63 9.32
N PHE A 200 9.84 -8.99 9.88
CA PHE A 200 8.50 -8.98 9.25
C PHE A 200 8.00 -7.55 8.91
N GLY A 201 8.92 -6.57 8.87
CA GLY A 201 8.68 -5.15 8.79
C GLY A 201 8.50 -4.63 7.37
N GLY A 202 7.27 -4.73 6.86
CA GLY A 202 6.82 -4.02 5.66
C GLY A 202 7.00 -2.48 5.71
N VAL A 203 7.37 -1.94 6.88
CA VAL A 203 7.76 -0.54 7.14
C VAL A 203 8.70 0.02 6.07
N LYS A 204 9.73 -0.77 5.70
CA LYS A 204 10.81 -0.34 4.78
C LYS A 204 10.28 -0.07 3.36
N GLN A 205 9.28 -0.83 2.90
CA GLN A 205 8.73 -0.72 1.54
C GLN A 205 7.93 0.56 1.33
N VAL A 206 7.13 0.98 2.32
CA VAL A 206 6.30 2.19 2.20
C VAL A 206 7.16 3.45 2.04
N VAL A 207 8.38 3.47 2.59
CA VAL A 207 9.31 4.59 2.38
C VAL A 207 10.22 4.42 1.17
N ALA A 208 10.35 3.23 0.58
CA ALA A 208 10.84 3.13 -0.80
C ALA A 208 9.87 3.85 -1.76
N THR A 209 8.56 3.61 -1.62
CA THR A 209 7.52 4.33 -2.36
C THR A 209 7.53 5.83 -2.05
N VAL A 210 7.38 6.24 -0.77
CA VAL A 210 7.31 7.66 -0.41
C VAL A 210 8.61 8.42 -0.72
N ALA A 211 9.80 7.82 -0.57
CA ALA A 211 11.03 8.48 -1.01
C ALA A 211 11.09 8.66 -2.53
N SER A 212 10.59 7.70 -3.31
CA SER A 212 10.48 7.84 -4.77
C SER A 212 9.47 8.91 -5.19
N GLU A 213 8.39 9.10 -4.43
CA GLU A 213 7.38 10.16 -4.67
C GLU A 213 7.91 11.58 -4.34
N TYR A 214 8.86 11.70 -3.40
CA TYR A 214 9.50 12.98 -3.05
C TYR A 214 10.79 13.27 -3.85
N TYR A 215 11.31 12.33 -4.64
CA TYR A 215 12.51 12.53 -5.46
C TYR A 215 12.21 13.26 -6.77
N GLN A 216 12.12 14.59 -6.72
CA GLN A 216 12.16 15.40 -7.95
C GLN A 216 13.58 15.41 -8.55
N PRO A 217 13.74 15.21 -9.87
CA PRO A 217 15.03 15.30 -10.54
C PRO A 217 15.50 16.76 -10.62
N GLY A 218 16.25 17.21 -9.61
CA GLY A 218 16.87 18.55 -9.62
C GLY A 218 17.34 19.10 -8.26
N MET A 219 16.79 18.63 -7.14
CA MET A 219 17.19 19.13 -5.82
C MET A 219 18.36 18.32 -5.23
N VAL A 220 19.52 18.97 -5.10
CA VAL A 220 20.75 18.40 -4.50
C VAL A 220 20.67 18.46 -2.96
N ALA A 221 19.65 17.81 -2.40
CA ALA A 221 19.57 17.53 -0.97
C ALA A 221 20.37 16.25 -0.66
N SER A 222 21.28 16.36 0.32
CA SER A 222 22.20 15.32 0.82
C SER A 222 21.75 13.86 0.61
N SER A 223 22.63 13.08 -0.02
CA SER A 223 22.45 11.67 -0.42
C SER A 223 21.70 10.81 0.62
N PRO A 224 20.79 9.90 0.21
CA PRO A 224 20.11 9.01 1.13
C PRO A 224 21.11 8.12 1.89
N SER A 225 20.72 7.68 3.09
CA SER A 225 21.51 6.73 3.87
C SER A 225 21.87 5.50 3.02
N PRO A 226 23.12 4.98 3.08
CA PRO A 226 23.55 3.85 2.23
C PRO A 226 22.64 2.62 2.29
N THR A 227 21.99 2.40 3.43
CA THR A 227 21.01 1.32 3.67
C THR A 227 19.70 1.47 2.89
N LEU A 228 19.36 2.64 2.33
CA LEU A 228 18.14 2.85 1.55
C LEU A 228 18.33 2.52 0.05
N LEU A 229 19.54 2.71 -0.50
CA LEU A 229 19.84 2.31 -1.89
C LEU A 229 20.10 0.80 -2.05
N GLY A 230 20.49 0.11 -0.97
CA GLY A 230 21.02 -1.26 -1.06
C GLY A 230 20.03 -2.34 -1.55
N LYS A 231 18.72 -2.20 -1.30
CA LYS A 231 17.74 -3.28 -1.52
C LYS A 231 17.05 -3.30 -2.90
N VAL A 232 17.49 -2.49 -3.87
CA VAL A 232 16.90 -2.47 -5.23
C VAL A 232 17.10 -3.82 -5.93
N GLY A 233 16.01 -4.51 -6.26
CA GLY A 233 16.01 -5.76 -7.03
C GLY A 233 15.71 -7.05 -6.25
N PHE A 234 15.70 -7.02 -4.91
CA PHE A 234 15.20 -8.16 -4.11
C PHE A 234 13.68 -8.29 -4.18
N ALA A 235 12.95 -7.17 -4.02
CA ALA A 235 11.50 -7.14 -4.15
C ALA A 235 11.10 -7.17 -5.64
N PRO A 236 10.03 -7.90 -6.03
CA PRO A 236 9.60 -8.00 -7.41
C PRO A 236 8.96 -6.69 -7.93
N PRO A 237 8.87 -6.51 -9.26
CA PRO A 237 8.38 -5.27 -9.87
C PRO A 237 6.98 -4.86 -9.40
N GLU A 238 6.04 -5.79 -9.25
CA GLU A 238 4.68 -5.47 -8.79
C GLU A 238 4.66 -4.95 -7.34
N GLN A 239 5.55 -5.45 -6.47
CA GLN A 239 5.73 -4.94 -5.11
C GLN A 239 6.21 -3.49 -5.12
N MET A 240 7.16 -3.16 -6.00
CA MET A 240 7.78 -1.84 -6.05
C MET A 240 6.90 -0.81 -6.74
N GLN A 241 6.20 -1.19 -7.81
CA GLN A 241 5.42 -0.27 -8.66
C GLN A 241 3.97 -0.09 -8.21
N THR A 242 3.36 -1.12 -7.60
CA THR A 242 1.92 -1.12 -7.26
C THR A 242 1.62 -1.51 -5.82
N GLY A 243 2.63 -1.87 -5.02
CA GLY A 243 2.44 -2.33 -3.64
C GLY A 243 1.79 -3.72 -3.51
N LEU A 244 1.49 -4.39 -4.64
CA LEU A 244 0.89 -5.72 -4.65
C LEU A 244 1.86 -6.77 -4.07
N VAL A 245 1.32 -7.61 -3.19
CA VAL A 245 2.07 -8.58 -2.37
C VAL A 245 1.29 -9.87 -2.26
N SER A 246 1.99 -11.00 -2.29
CA SER A 246 1.42 -12.35 -2.40
C SER A 246 2.45 -13.42 -2.01
N PRO A 247 2.06 -14.69 -1.87
CA PRO A 247 3.01 -15.80 -1.67
C PRO A 247 4.12 -15.85 -2.73
N HIS A 248 3.78 -15.62 -4.01
CA HIS A 248 4.75 -15.61 -5.11
C HIS A 248 5.59 -14.32 -5.22
N SER A 249 5.36 -13.34 -4.35
CA SER A 249 6.25 -12.18 -4.18
C SER A 249 7.41 -12.51 -3.22
N ASP A 250 7.12 -13.23 -2.12
CA ASP A 250 8.16 -13.77 -1.22
C ASP A 250 9.03 -14.81 -1.94
N LEU A 251 8.45 -15.67 -2.78
CA LEU A 251 9.22 -16.65 -3.57
C LEU A 251 10.20 -15.98 -4.55
N TYR A 252 9.82 -14.85 -5.17
CA TYR A 252 10.75 -14.07 -6.00
C TYR A 252 11.92 -13.54 -5.16
N ALA A 253 11.63 -12.92 -4.01
CA ALA A 253 12.65 -12.35 -3.13
C ALA A 253 13.57 -13.42 -2.53
N LEU A 254 13.06 -14.62 -2.27
CA LEU A 254 13.85 -15.79 -1.89
C LEU A 254 14.81 -16.22 -3.02
N ALA A 255 14.36 -16.30 -4.27
CA ALA A 255 15.24 -16.65 -5.39
C ALA A 255 16.30 -15.57 -5.65
N ALA A 256 15.95 -14.28 -5.55
CA ALA A 256 16.91 -13.19 -5.61
C ALA A 256 17.98 -13.32 -4.50
N THR A 257 17.55 -13.66 -3.28
CA THR A 257 18.43 -13.97 -2.15
C THR A 257 19.38 -15.14 -2.47
N MET A 258 18.89 -16.24 -3.07
CA MET A 258 19.74 -17.37 -3.44
C MET A 258 20.80 -16.99 -4.48
N LEU A 259 20.44 -16.17 -5.48
CA LEU A 259 21.39 -15.71 -6.50
C LEU A 259 22.51 -14.84 -5.92
N VAL A 260 22.19 -13.95 -4.97
CA VAL A 260 23.20 -13.14 -4.28
C VAL A 260 24.18 -14.01 -3.50
N LEU A 261 23.70 -15.08 -2.84
CA LEU A 261 24.55 -16.04 -2.11
C LEU A 261 25.43 -16.89 -3.05
N LEU A 262 24.90 -17.33 -4.19
CA LEU A 262 25.64 -18.11 -5.20
C LEU A 262 26.69 -17.28 -5.96
N THR A 263 26.40 -16.02 -6.27
CA THR A 263 27.22 -15.18 -7.15
C THR A 263 28.12 -14.20 -6.41
N GLY A 264 27.79 -13.86 -5.16
CA GLY A 264 28.47 -12.78 -4.43
C GLY A 264 28.19 -11.37 -4.94
N LYS A 265 27.28 -11.23 -5.91
CA LYS A 265 26.91 -9.98 -6.57
C LYS A 265 25.54 -9.50 -6.11
N GLN A 266 25.32 -8.18 -6.10
CA GLN A 266 24.03 -7.59 -5.77
C GLN A 266 23.05 -7.68 -6.95
N PRO A 267 21.72 -7.66 -6.73
CA PRO A 267 20.72 -7.80 -7.80
C PRO A 267 20.91 -6.83 -8.99
N GLN A 268 21.37 -5.60 -8.72
CA GLN A 268 21.64 -4.56 -9.71
C GLN A 268 22.77 -4.93 -10.70
N GLU A 269 23.67 -5.85 -10.34
CA GLU A 269 24.72 -6.40 -11.23
C GLU A 269 24.24 -7.61 -12.05
N LEU A 270 23.13 -8.22 -11.62
CA LEU A 270 22.56 -9.47 -12.13
C LEU A 270 21.34 -9.23 -13.04
N ILE A 271 20.78 -8.02 -13.05
CA ILE A 271 19.58 -7.64 -13.83
C ILE A 271 19.99 -6.73 -15.00
N ASP A 272 19.47 -7.03 -16.19
CA ASP A 272 19.54 -6.17 -17.37
C ASP A 272 18.73 -4.88 -17.15
N THR A 273 19.37 -3.71 -17.20
CA THR A 273 18.71 -2.43 -16.90
C THR A 273 17.72 -1.95 -17.96
N TYR A 274 17.73 -2.52 -19.18
CA TYR A 274 16.80 -2.16 -20.25
C TYR A 274 15.57 -3.08 -20.26
N ASN A 275 15.75 -4.36 -19.97
CA ASN A 275 14.72 -5.40 -20.10
C ASN A 275 14.21 -5.94 -18.76
N LEU A 276 14.85 -5.57 -17.63
CA LEU A 276 14.60 -6.08 -16.28
C LEU A 276 14.67 -7.62 -16.18
N THR A 277 15.50 -8.25 -17.01
CA THR A 277 15.72 -9.71 -17.05
C THR A 277 16.97 -10.10 -16.26
N TRP A 278 16.91 -11.22 -15.54
CA TRP A 278 18.05 -11.73 -14.78
C TRP A 278 19.06 -12.45 -15.70
N GLN A 279 20.31 -11.98 -15.71
CA GLN A 279 21.43 -12.52 -16.52
C GLN A 279 22.41 -13.37 -15.69
N TRP A 280 21.97 -13.83 -14.52
CA TRP A 280 22.78 -14.51 -13.49
C TRP A 280 23.55 -15.75 -13.96
N ARG A 281 23.05 -16.46 -14.99
CA ARG A 281 23.64 -17.70 -15.53
C ARG A 281 25.06 -17.55 -16.10
N ARG A 282 25.56 -16.32 -16.29
CA ARG A 282 26.97 -16.05 -16.66
C ARG A 282 27.93 -16.05 -15.46
N GLU A 283 27.41 -15.93 -14.24
CA GLU A 283 28.17 -15.63 -13.01
C GLU A 283 28.44 -16.87 -12.14
N VAL A 284 27.64 -17.93 -12.33
CA VAL A 284 27.69 -19.20 -11.59
C VAL A 284 27.07 -20.33 -12.42
N ASN A 285 27.63 -21.54 -12.32
CA ASN A 285 27.08 -22.76 -12.90
C ASN A 285 26.43 -23.61 -11.80
N VAL A 286 25.20 -24.07 -12.01
CA VAL A 286 24.42 -24.91 -11.08
C VAL A 286 23.60 -25.93 -11.87
N SER A 287 23.03 -26.93 -11.19
CA SER A 287 22.24 -27.99 -11.83
C SER A 287 21.07 -27.43 -12.66
N PRO A 288 20.71 -28.07 -13.80
CA PRO A 288 19.59 -27.62 -14.62
C PRO A 288 18.27 -27.50 -13.85
N ILE A 289 18.05 -28.36 -12.84
CA ILE A 289 16.88 -28.35 -11.97
C ILE A 289 16.84 -27.06 -11.13
N LEU A 290 17.90 -26.76 -10.36
CA LEU A 290 17.94 -25.54 -9.54
C LEU A 290 17.83 -24.29 -10.42
N ALA A 291 18.50 -24.28 -11.58
CA ALA A 291 18.47 -23.15 -12.49
C ALA A 291 17.07 -22.87 -13.06
N GLN A 292 16.33 -23.92 -13.46
CA GLN A 292 14.94 -23.79 -13.93
C GLN A 292 14.00 -23.31 -12.81
N VAL A 293 14.19 -23.80 -11.57
CA VAL A 293 13.42 -23.37 -10.40
C VAL A 293 13.65 -21.88 -10.12
N LEU A 294 14.90 -21.42 -10.08
CA LEU A 294 15.23 -20.02 -9.82
C LEU A 294 14.72 -19.09 -10.93
N ASP A 295 14.90 -19.43 -12.21
CA ASP A 295 14.36 -18.64 -13.34
C ASP A 295 12.82 -18.51 -13.27
N LYS A 296 12.12 -19.58 -12.88
CA LYS A 296 10.66 -19.54 -12.73
C LYS A 296 10.23 -18.75 -11.49
N MET A 297 10.95 -18.84 -10.37
CA MET A 297 10.69 -17.98 -9.20
C MET A 297 10.93 -16.48 -9.52
N LEU A 298 11.88 -16.18 -10.42
CA LEU A 298 12.25 -14.82 -10.83
C LEU A 298 11.50 -14.30 -12.07
N SER A 299 10.53 -15.04 -12.58
CA SER A 299 9.80 -14.66 -13.79
C SER A 299 9.04 -13.33 -13.62
N ALA A 300 9.22 -12.41 -14.56
CA ALA A 300 8.75 -11.02 -14.43
C ALA A 300 7.23 -10.93 -14.22
N ARG A 301 6.44 -11.67 -15.01
CA ARG A 301 4.98 -11.76 -14.83
C ARG A 301 4.65 -12.64 -13.62
N PRO A 302 3.86 -12.17 -12.63
CA PRO A 302 3.56 -12.96 -11.44
C PRO A 302 2.81 -14.27 -11.71
N SER A 303 2.02 -14.32 -12.79
CA SER A 303 1.32 -15.52 -13.30
C SER A 303 2.26 -16.67 -13.68
N ASP A 304 3.49 -16.36 -14.08
CA ASP A 304 4.42 -17.31 -14.67
C ASP A 304 5.26 -18.00 -13.59
N ARG A 305 5.29 -17.41 -12.37
CA ARG A 305 5.97 -17.95 -11.20
C ARG A 305 5.26 -19.17 -10.62
N TYR A 306 5.94 -19.87 -9.72
CA TYR A 306 5.26 -20.81 -8.83
C TYR A 306 4.29 -20.06 -7.91
N GLN A 307 3.06 -20.55 -7.81
CA GLN A 307 1.96 -19.87 -7.10
C GLN A 307 1.90 -20.24 -5.61
N SER A 308 2.62 -21.27 -5.18
CA SER A 308 2.76 -21.67 -3.79
C SER A 308 4.14 -22.31 -3.51
N VAL A 309 4.55 -22.30 -2.24
CA VAL A 309 5.78 -22.95 -1.77
C VAL A 309 5.85 -24.41 -2.18
N ARG A 310 4.75 -25.15 -2.02
CA ARG A 310 4.66 -26.57 -2.39
C ARG A 310 5.12 -26.86 -3.82
N GLN A 311 4.74 -26.03 -4.79
CA GLN A 311 5.16 -26.19 -6.19
C GLN A 311 6.69 -26.00 -6.38
N VAL A 312 7.34 -25.19 -5.53
CA VAL A 312 8.80 -25.03 -5.51
C VAL A 312 9.46 -26.28 -4.90
N ILE A 313 8.92 -26.82 -3.81
CA ILE A 313 9.42 -28.04 -3.16
C ILE A 313 9.32 -29.24 -4.12
N GLU A 314 8.18 -29.39 -4.81
CA GLU A 314 7.95 -30.43 -5.82
C GLU A 314 8.89 -30.27 -7.03
N ALA A 315 9.20 -29.05 -7.46
CA ALA A 315 10.11 -28.79 -8.58
C ALA A 315 11.60 -28.91 -8.23
N LEU A 316 12.00 -28.66 -6.97
CA LEU A 316 13.37 -28.87 -6.49
C LEU A 316 13.74 -30.36 -6.36
N ASN A 317 12.74 -31.20 -6.06
CA ASN A 317 12.89 -32.62 -5.78
C ASN A 317 11.91 -33.42 -6.66
N PRO A 318 12.05 -33.38 -8.00
CA PRO A 318 11.15 -34.11 -8.89
C PRO A 318 11.22 -35.61 -8.60
N PRO A 319 10.07 -36.34 -8.65
CA PRO A 319 10.08 -37.78 -8.45
C PRO A 319 10.96 -38.46 -9.51
N PRO A 320 11.62 -39.59 -9.16
CA PRO A 320 12.41 -40.33 -10.14
C PRO A 320 11.53 -40.72 -11.32
N ALA A 321 12.03 -40.49 -12.54
CA ALA A 321 11.28 -40.82 -13.75
C ALA A 321 11.04 -42.34 -13.80
N ASN A 322 9.77 -42.74 -13.71
CA ASN A 322 9.34 -44.10 -14.04
C ASN A 322 9.51 -44.29 -15.55
N PHE A 323 10.74 -44.61 -15.97
CA PHE A 323 10.98 -45.17 -17.29
C PHE A 323 10.12 -46.44 -17.42
N PRO A 324 9.29 -46.58 -18.47
CA PRO A 324 8.65 -47.85 -18.74
C PRO A 324 9.76 -48.91 -18.91
N PRO A 325 9.59 -50.13 -18.37
CA PRO A 325 10.65 -51.13 -18.40
C PRO A 325 11.09 -51.38 -19.84
N THR A 326 12.37 -51.18 -20.10
CA THR A 326 12.96 -51.33 -21.44
C THR A 326 12.64 -52.73 -21.95
N GLN A 327 11.78 -52.83 -22.97
CA GLN A 327 11.51 -54.12 -23.59
C GLN A 327 12.82 -54.63 -24.19
N TYR A 328 13.28 -55.78 -23.69
CA TYR A 328 14.45 -56.47 -24.23
C TYR A 328 14.23 -56.71 -25.74
N PRO A 329 15.23 -56.50 -26.60
CA PRO A 329 15.08 -56.75 -28.03
C PRO A 329 14.62 -58.18 -28.29
N THR A 330 13.43 -58.34 -28.86
CA THR A 330 12.90 -59.65 -29.24
C THR A 330 13.87 -60.31 -30.23
N PRO A 331 14.36 -61.53 -29.96
CA PRO A 331 15.26 -62.21 -30.89
C PRO A 331 14.62 -62.37 -32.27
N PRO A 332 15.35 -62.17 -33.37
CA PRO A 332 14.81 -62.33 -34.71
C PRO A 332 14.38 -63.79 -34.93
N GLN A 333 13.12 -63.97 -35.33
CA GLN A 333 12.53 -65.26 -35.63
C GLN A 333 13.23 -65.89 -36.86
N PRO A 334 13.62 -67.19 -36.82
CA PRO A 334 14.47 -67.77 -37.85
C PRO A 334 13.80 -67.81 -39.23
N THR A 335 14.50 -67.29 -40.23
CA THR A 335 14.04 -67.17 -41.62
C THR A 335 13.96 -68.52 -42.33
N SER A 336 12.82 -68.82 -42.95
CA SER A 336 12.69 -70.00 -43.82
C SER A 336 13.21 -69.72 -45.23
N ALA A 337 14.12 -70.59 -45.70
CA ALA A 337 14.45 -70.91 -47.09
C ALA A 337 14.61 -69.76 -48.11
N THR A 338 15.87 -69.48 -48.48
CA THR A 338 16.24 -68.73 -49.69
C THR A 338 15.69 -69.39 -50.97
N VAL A 339 15.05 -68.60 -51.83
CA VAL A 339 14.89 -68.90 -53.27
C VAL A 339 15.47 -67.71 -54.05
N ALA A 340 16.38 -67.97 -54.99
CA ALA A 340 17.12 -66.94 -55.71
C ALA A 340 16.56 -66.72 -57.13
N VAL A 341 16.36 -65.45 -57.52
CA VAL A 341 16.06 -65.02 -58.89
C VAL A 341 16.81 -63.71 -59.19
N SER A 342 17.29 -63.57 -60.43
CA SER A 342 18.20 -62.51 -60.90
C SER A 342 17.53 -61.13 -61.13
N PRO A 343 18.31 -60.02 -61.20
CA PRO A 343 17.77 -58.66 -61.20
C PRO A 343 17.44 -58.07 -62.60
N PRO A 344 16.45 -57.14 -62.69
CA PRO A 344 16.23 -56.26 -63.86
C PRO A 344 17.10 -54.96 -63.85
N PRO A 345 17.14 -54.19 -64.96
CA PRO A 345 18.00 -53.01 -65.15
C PRO A 345 17.42 -51.67 -64.60
N PRO A 346 18.23 -50.58 -64.52
CA PRO A 346 17.86 -49.32 -63.85
C PRO A 346 17.08 -48.31 -64.73
N SER A 347 16.38 -47.35 -64.11
CA SER A 347 15.65 -46.28 -64.82
C SER A 347 15.48 -44.99 -63.99
N PHE A 348 16.12 -43.92 -64.47
CA PHE A 348 15.81 -42.46 -64.36
C PHE A 348 15.60 -41.74 -63.01
N SER A 349 16.41 -40.68 -62.84
CA SER A 349 16.20 -39.54 -61.93
C SER A 349 15.13 -38.56 -62.46
N SER A 350 14.48 -37.73 -61.63
CA SER A 350 14.86 -36.32 -61.28
C SER A 350 13.59 -35.62 -60.73
N PRO A 351 13.58 -34.33 -60.28
CA PRO A 351 14.63 -33.44 -59.75
C PRO A 351 14.29 -32.93 -58.31
N PRO A 352 15.16 -32.13 -57.64
CA PRO A 352 14.89 -31.58 -56.30
C PRO A 352 14.03 -30.29 -56.29
N SER A 353 13.43 -29.99 -55.13
CA SER A 353 12.75 -28.71 -54.86
C SER A 353 13.74 -27.54 -54.65
N PRO A 354 13.45 -26.32 -55.15
CA PRO A 354 14.31 -25.14 -54.96
C PRO A 354 14.12 -24.49 -53.57
N SER A 355 15.02 -23.57 -53.23
CA SER A 355 15.19 -22.96 -51.91
C SER A 355 15.07 -21.42 -51.95
N SER A 356 14.81 -20.81 -50.77
CA SER A 356 15.14 -19.39 -50.48
C SER A 356 14.36 -18.31 -51.26
N TRP A 357 14.44 -17.00 -50.97
CA TRP A 357 15.09 -16.27 -49.87
C TRP A 357 14.44 -14.89 -49.60
N TRP A 358 14.61 -14.43 -48.35
CA TRP A 358 14.72 -13.03 -47.87
C TRP A 358 13.47 -12.10 -47.83
N THR A 359 13.51 -11.25 -46.81
CA THR A 359 12.66 -10.09 -46.48
C THR A 359 13.45 -8.79 -46.84
N PRO A 360 13.19 -7.54 -46.36
CA PRO A 360 12.12 -6.98 -45.52
C PRO A 360 11.58 -5.56 -45.90
N THR A 361 10.55 -5.07 -45.16
CA THR A 361 10.14 -3.64 -45.01
C THR A 361 9.60 -2.91 -46.26
N LYS A 362 8.85 -1.77 -46.27
CA LYS A 362 8.42 -0.67 -45.34
C LYS A 362 7.22 0.09 -46.03
N ILE A 363 6.45 1.09 -45.52
CA ILE A 363 6.34 1.89 -44.28
C ILE A 363 4.94 2.59 -44.15
N PHE A 364 4.40 2.74 -42.93
CA PHE A 364 3.50 3.81 -42.34
C PHE A 364 2.10 4.16 -42.94
N LEU A 365 1.01 4.32 -42.13
CA LEU A 365 0.45 5.48 -41.35
C LEU A 365 -0.18 6.62 -42.22
N VAL A 366 -1.28 7.36 -41.89
CA VAL A 366 -2.24 7.34 -40.75
C VAL A 366 -3.61 8.04 -41.06
N ALA A 367 -4.67 7.59 -40.35
CA ALA A 367 -5.99 8.18 -39.98
C ALA A 367 -6.78 9.24 -40.82
N ALA A 368 -8.09 8.94 -40.98
CA ALA A 368 -9.24 9.87 -40.83
C ALA A 368 -10.56 9.05 -40.65
N VAL A 369 -11.70 9.58 -40.15
CA VAL A 369 -12.05 10.05 -38.79
C VAL A 369 -13.59 10.24 -38.68
N VAL A 370 -14.21 9.91 -37.53
CA VAL A 370 -15.61 10.22 -37.09
C VAL A 370 -16.82 9.39 -37.64
N ALA A 371 -17.82 9.23 -36.75
CA ALA A 371 -19.17 8.58 -36.77
C ALA A 371 -19.93 8.43 -38.11
N GLY A 372 -20.95 7.58 -38.30
CA GLY A 372 -21.91 6.79 -37.47
C GLY A 372 -22.98 6.22 -38.44
N SER A 373 -24.05 5.47 -38.11
CA SER A 373 -24.73 5.08 -36.87
C SER A 373 -25.61 3.81 -37.09
N VAL A 374 -26.20 3.26 -36.01
CA VAL A 374 -27.44 2.43 -35.89
C VAL A 374 -28.33 2.26 -37.16
N GLY A 375 -28.95 1.11 -37.49
CA GLY A 375 -29.03 -0.21 -36.84
C GLY A 375 -30.38 -0.94 -37.11
N LEU A 376 -30.69 -1.99 -36.33
CA LEU A 376 -32.01 -2.66 -36.11
C LEU A 376 -32.60 -3.69 -37.13
N ILE A 377 -33.13 -4.78 -36.53
CA ILE A 377 -34.30 -5.62 -36.90
C ILE A 377 -34.24 -6.51 -38.15
N TRP A 378 -34.30 -7.85 -37.94
CA TRP A 378 -35.48 -8.62 -38.37
C TRP A 378 -35.79 -9.81 -37.45
N TRP A 379 -37.09 -10.06 -37.23
CA TRP A 379 -37.70 -11.17 -36.48
C TRP A 379 -38.89 -11.63 -37.33
N GLY A 380 -38.94 -12.92 -37.76
CA GLY A 380 -39.63 -13.26 -39.02
C GLY A 380 -40.15 -14.69 -39.24
N VAL A 381 -40.45 -15.43 -38.17
CA VAL A 381 -41.55 -16.44 -38.03
C VAL A 381 -41.90 -17.41 -39.21
N ASN A 382 -41.91 -18.73 -38.90
CA ASN A 382 -42.60 -19.85 -39.62
C ASN A 382 -42.07 -20.34 -40.98
N SER A 383 -42.37 -21.57 -41.46
CA SER A 383 -43.24 -22.66 -40.94
C SER A 383 -42.90 -24.06 -41.50
N SER A 384 -43.28 -25.10 -40.74
CA SER A 384 -43.81 -26.43 -41.15
C SER A 384 -43.16 -27.27 -42.28
N ARG A 385 -42.79 -28.54 -41.95
CA ARG A 385 -43.54 -29.77 -42.36
C ARG A 385 -42.86 -31.08 -41.91
N ASN A 386 -43.66 -32.15 -41.78
CA ASN A 386 -43.22 -33.56 -41.73
C ASN A 386 -43.05 -34.11 -43.19
N ASP A 387 -42.77 -35.38 -43.53
CA ASP A 387 -42.95 -36.67 -42.83
C ASP A 387 -42.17 -37.85 -43.50
N ILE A 388 -42.05 -38.99 -42.78
CA ILE A 388 -41.88 -40.40 -43.24
C ILE A 388 -40.67 -40.84 -44.11
N GLY A 389 -39.99 -41.94 -43.69
CA GLY A 389 -39.18 -42.82 -44.56
C GLY A 389 -38.20 -43.78 -43.83
N GLY A 390 -38.26 -45.11 -44.08
CA GLY A 390 -37.31 -46.13 -43.56
C GLY A 390 -36.05 -46.32 -44.46
N VAL A 391 -35.13 -47.29 -44.26
CA VAL A 391 -35.11 -48.60 -43.57
C VAL A 391 -33.65 -48.98 -43.17
N GLN A 392 -33.43 -49.93 -42.26
CA GLN A 392 -32.11 -50.52 -41.89
C GLN A 392 -32.06 -52.05 -42.18
N PRO A 393 -30.89 -52.68 -42.44
CA PRO A 393 -30.05 -53.22 -41.34
C PRO A 393 -28.51 -53.11 -41.52
N THR A 394 -27.79 -53.59 -40.50
CA THR A 394 -26.34 -53.58 -40.16
C THR A 394 -25.51 -54.74 -40.82
N PRO A 395 -24.20 -54.98 -40.54
CA PRO A 395 -23.15 -54.22 -39.79
C PRO A 395 -21.74 -54.13 -40.46
N THR A 396 -20.81 -53.36 -39.86
CA THR A 396 -19.35 -53.67 -39.68
C THR A 396 -18.73 -52.70 -38.64
N ALA A 397 -17.58 -53.04 -38.05
CA ALA A 397 -17.03 -52.44 -36.81
C ALA A 397 -16.21 -51.15 -36.96
N SER A 398 -15.91 -50.52 -35.81
CA SER A 398 -15.19 -49.25 -35.62
C SER A 398 -13.69 -49.29 -35.96
N PRO A 399 -13.00 -48.12 -35.99
CA PRO A 399 -12.36 -47.66 -34.75
C PRO A 399 -12.73 -46.24 -34.31
N THR A 400 -12.58 -45.97 -33.01
CA THR A 400 -12.99 -44.73 -32.34
C THR A 400 -11.92 -43.63 -32.42
N PRO A 401 -12.26 -42.40 -32.87
CA PRO A 401 -11.46 -41.20 -32.60
C PRO A 401 -11.82 -40.65 -31.21
N THR A 402 -10.84 -40.46 -30.33
CA THR A 402 -11.07 -39.87 -29.00
C THR A 402 -11.29 -38.36 -29.13
N SER A 403 -12.55 -37.93 -29.05
CA SER A 403 -12.91 -36.51 -29.05
C SER A 403 -12.66 -35.88 -27.67
N ASN A 404 -11.58 -35.11 -27.54
CA ASN A 404 -11.40 -34.18 -26.43
C ASN A 404 -12.28 -32.94 -26.64
N GLN A 405 -13.60 -33.13 -26.57
CA GLN A 405 -14.57 -32.05 -26.60
C GLN A 405 -14.57 -31.32 -25.24
N PRO A 406 -14.67 -29.99 -25.18
CA PRO A 406 -14.88 -29.29 -23.92
C PRO A 406 -16.24 -29.69 -23.33
N THR A 407 -16.23 -30.30 -22.14
CA THR A 407 -17.46 -30.57 -21.39
C THR A 407 -18.09 -29.24 -21.01
N ASP A 408 -19.33 -28.98 -21.41
CA ASP A 408 -20.10 -27.82 -20.94
C ASP A 408 -20.28 -27.93 -19.42
N PRO A 409 -19.68 -27.03 -18.59
CA PRO A 409 -19.77 -27.11 -17.14
C PRO A 409 -21.19 -26.88 -16.60
N LEU A 410 -22.10 -26.37 -17.44
CA LEU A 410 -23.48 -26.15 -17.08
C LEU A 410 -24.40 -27.32 -17.45
N ALA A 411 -23.95 -28.29 -18.26
CA ALA A 411 -24.79 -29.35 -18.83
C ALA A 411 -25.50 -30.23 -17.78
N GLN A 412 -24.98 -30.29 -16.56
CA GLN A 412 -25.56 -31.01 -15.42
C GLN A 412 -26.80 -30.34 -14.80
N TYR A 413 -27.04 -29.05 -15.05
CA TYR A 413 -28.16 -28.31 -14.46
C TYR A 413 -29.43 -28.30 -15.31
N SER A 414 -30.57 -28.08 -14.66
CA SER A 414 -31.87 -27.91 -15.32
C SER A 414 -31.81 -26.76 -16.35
N PRO A 415 -32.52 -26.81 -17.49
CA PRO A 415 -32.46 -25.76 -18.52
C PRO A 415 -32.82 -24.36 -17.99
N ALA A 416 -33.72 -24.30 -16.99
CA ALA A 416 -34.06 -23.08 -16.29
C ALA A 416 -32.92 -22.57 -15.39
N GLU A 417 -32.20 -23.47 -14.70
CA GLU A 417 -31.02 -23.09 -13.92
C GLU A 417 -29.87 -22.60 -14.82
N ARG A 418 -29.57 -23.30 -15.93
CA ARG A 418 -28.57 -22.83 -16.91
C ARG A 418 -28.85 -21.41 -17.39
N GLN A 419 -30.08 -21.15 -17.83
CA GLN A 419 -30.46 -19.83 -18.31
C GLN A 419 -30.39 -18.73 -17.23
N ARG A 420 -30.54 -19.06 -15.94
CA ARG A 420 -30.27 -18.12 -14.84
C ARG A 420 -28.78 -17.83 -14.72
N LYS A 421 -27.93 -18.85 -14.68
CA LYS A 421 -26.48 -18.69 -14.48
C LYS A 421 -25.79 -18.01 -15.67
N GLU A 422 -26.24 -18.29 -16.89
CA GLU A 422 -25.86 -17.56 -18.12
C GLU A 422 -26.16 -16.05 -17.97
N LYS A 423 -27.42 -15.68 -17.70
CA LYS A 423 -27.85 -14.28 -17.52
C LYS A 423 -27.08 -13.55 -16.40
N LEU A 424 -26.78 -14.24 -15.29
CA LEU A 424 -25.98 -13.69 -14.19
C LEU A 424 -24.53 -13.42 -14.62
N ASN A 425 -23.91 -14.38 -15.32
CA ASN A 425 -22.56 -14.22 -15.86
C ASN A 425 -22.51 -13.07 -16.89
N ASP A 426 -23.44 -13.02 -17.83
CA ASP A 426 -23.50 -11.98 -18.86
C ASP A 426 -23.70 -10.59 -18.25
N ARG A 427 -24.62 -10.46 -17.28
CA ARG A 427 -24.85 -9.20 -16.55
C ARG A 427 -23.62 -8.77 -15.74
N ARG A 428 -22.93 -9.71 -15.08
CA ARG A 428 -21.66 -9.46 -14.39
C ARG A 428 -20.57 -8.99 -15.37
N GLN A 429 -20.47 -9.60 -16.55
CA GLN A 429 -19.51 -9.22 -17.59
C GLN A 429 -19.81 -7.83 -18.15
N GLN A 430 -21.07 -7.51 -18.48
CA GLN A 430 -21.49 -6.15 -18.87
C GLN A 430 -21.14 -5.09 -17.82
N LEU A 431 -21.30 -5.41 -16.53
CA LEU A 431 -20.97 -4.50 -15.44
C LEU A 431 -19.46 -4.41 -15.16
N GLY A 432 -18.65 -5.33 -15.70
CA GLY A 432 -17.18 -5.34 -15.57
C GLY A 432 -16.66 -5.89 -14.24
N ILE A 433 -17.50 -6.60 -13.47
CA ILE A 433 -17.19 -7.01 -12.09
C ILE A 433 -16.38 -8.32 -12.08
N ASN A 434 -15.31 -8.38 -11.28
CA ASN A 434 -14.45 -9.56 -11.14
C ASN A 434 -15.25 -10.77 -10.60
N SER A 435 -15.10 -11.94 -11.23
CA SER A 435 -15.89 -13.13 -10.91
C SER A 435 -15.62 -13.71 -9.51
N ASN A 436 -14.36 -13.72 -9.06
CA ASN A 436 -13.99 -14.29 -7.77
C ASN A 436 -14.46 -13.37 -6.63
N PHE A 437 -14.28 -12.06 -6.79
CA PHE A 437 -14.85 -11.07 -5.87
C PHE A 437 -16.37 -11.21 -5.79
N TYR A 438 -17.04 -11.26 -6.94
CA TYR A 438 -18.50 -11.35 -7.01
C TYR A 438 -19.03 -12.61 -6.32
N VAL A 439 -18.47 -13.80 -6.61
CA VAL A 439 -18.86 -15.05 -5.94
C VAL A 439 -18.67 -14.94 -4.42
N ASN A 440 -17.56 -14.37 -3.95
CA ASN A 440 -17.32 -14.18 -2.52
C ASN A 440 -18.30 -13.20 -1.86
N LEU A 441 -18.71 -12.14 -2.57
CA LEU A 441 -19.72 -11.19 -2.11
C LEU A 441 -21.12 -11.82 -2.03
N VAL A 442 -21.52 -12.58 -3.07
CA VAL A 442 -22.80 -13.30 -3.07
C VAL A 442 -22.82 -14.35 -1.96
N ASN A 443 -21.74 -15.13 -1.81
CA ASN A 443 -21.58 -16.10 -0.73
C ASN A 443 -21.77 -15.46 0.66
N GLN A 444 -21.13 -14.30 0.91
CA GLN A 444 -21.31 -13.57 2.17
C GLN A 444 -22.79 -13.25 2.41
N VAL A 445 -23.43 -12.54 1.47
CA VAL A 445 -24.81 -12.06 1.65
C VAL A 445 -25.82 -13.21 1.69
N PHE A 446 -25.56 -14.30 0.97
CA PHE A 446 -26.36 -15.53 1.01
C PHE A 446 -26.27 -16.21 2.38
N TRP A 447 -25.06 -16.41 2.93
CA TRP A 447 -24.90 -17.00 4.26
C TRP A 447 -25.32 -16.09 5.42
N ASP A 448 -25.32 -14.77 5.23
CA ASP A 448 -25.89 -13.80 6.16
C ASP A 448 -27.42 -13.88 6.21
N ARG A 449 -28.06 -14.26 5.10
CA ARG A 449 -29.51 -14.53 5.00
C ARG A 449 -29.89 -15.95 5.46
N ASN A 450 -29.02 -16.92 5.21
CA ASN A 450 -29.22 -18.35 5.50
C ASN A 450 -28.14 -18.92 6.47
N PRO A 451 -28.15 -18.56 7.77
CA PRO A 451 -27.10 -18.97 8.71
C PRO A 451 -26.98 -20.48 8.92
N SER A 452 -28.06 -21.23 8.74
CA SER A 452 -28.12 -22.70 8.89
C SER A 452 -27.28 -23.48 7.86
N VAL A 453 -26.92 -22.85 6.74
CA VAL A 453 -26.04 -23.42 5.70
C VAL A 453 -24.77 -22.59 5.47
N ARG A 454 -24.41 -21.72 6.43
CA ARG A 454 -23.21 -20.88 6.34
C ARG A 454 -21.95 -21.73 6.17
N GLY A 455 -21.19 -21.45 5.11
CA GLY A 455 -19.94 -22.16 4.80
C GLY A 455 -20.11 -23.56 4.19
N ARG A 456 -21.34 -24.03 3.95
CA ARG A 456 -21.60 -25.25 3.20
C ARG A 456 -21.40 -24.99 1.70
N THR A 457 -20.61 -25.83 1.05
CA THR A 457 -20.60 -25.93 -0.42
C THR A 457 -21.91 -26.56 -0.87
N LEU A 458 -22.65 -25.87 -1.74
CA LEU A 458 -23.84 -26.43 -2.37
C LEU A 458 -23.42 -27.51 -3.38
N SER A 459 -24.12 -28.63 -3.42
CA SER A 459 -23.91 -29.66 -4.44
C SER A 459 -24.47 -29.22 -5.79
N ASP A 460 -24.16 -29.98 -6.83
CA ASP A 460 -24.75 -29.84 -8.16
C ASP A 460 -26.03 -30.70 -8.33
N GLY A 461 -26.39 -31.48 -7.32
CA GLY A 461 -27.54 -32.39 -7.31
C GLY A 461 -28.90 -31.67 -7.18
N THR A 462 -30.00 -32.43 -7.20
CA THR A 462 -31.35 -31.84 -7.07
C THR A 462 -31.67 -31.40 -5.64
N GLU A 463 -30.99 -31.98 -4.64
CA GLU A 463 -31.18 -31.67 -3.21
C GLU A 463 -30.85 -30.21 -2.85
N ASP A 464 -29.94 -29.57 -3.57
CA ASP A 464 -29.55 -28.17 -3.36
C ASP A 464 -30.09 -27.19 -4.43
N GLU A 465 -30.92 -27.63 -5.40
CA GLU A 465 -31.41 -26.75 -6.48
C GLU A 465 -32.17 -25.52 -5.95
N GLY A 466 -32.92 -25.67 -4.85
CA GLY A 466 -33.57 -24.55 -4.15
C GLY A 466 -32.58 -23.55 -3.56
N LEU A 467 -31.53 -24.03 -2.90
CA LEU A 467 -30.47 -23.18 -2.33
C LEU A 467 -29.65 -22.48 -3.44
N ARG A 468 -29.38 -23.17 -4.55
CA ARG A 468 -28.74 -22.56 -5.73
C ARG A 468 -29.64 -21.51 -6.39
N ALA A 469 -30.96 -21.68 -6.39
CA ALA A 469 -31.90 -20.68 -6.88
C ALA A 469 -31.98 -19.43 -5.97
N GLU A 470 -31.89 -19.59 -4.64
CA GLU A 470 -31.77 -18.46 -3.70
C GLU A 470 -30.41 -17.74 -3.80
N TRP A 471 -29.34 -18.49 -4.06
CA TRP A 471 -28.02 -17.95 -4.36
C TRP A 471 -28.07 -17.15 -5.67
N ASP A 472 -28.61 -17.71 -6.76
CA ASP A 472 -28.81 -17.04 -8.06
C ASP A 472 -29.65 -15.76 -7.92
N LYS A 473 -30.67 -15.76 -7.05
CA LYS A 473 -31.48 -14.57 -6.75
C LYS A 473 -30.66 -13.51 -6.01
N THR A 474 -29.91 -13.89 -4.97
CA THR A 474 -29.05 -12.99 -4.20
C THR A 474 -27.94 -12.40 -5.09
N ALA A 475 -27.42 -13.20 -6.01
CA ALA A 475 -26.51 -12.80 -7.09
C ALA A 475 -27.14 -11.71 -7.99
N SER A 476 -28.37 -11.90 -8.45
CA SER A 476 -29.07 -10.92 -9.28
C SER A 476 -29.32 -9.60 -8.55
N GLU A 477 -29.81 -9.66 -7.31
CA GLU A 477 -30.04 -8.47 -6.46
C GLU A 477 -28.76 -7.65 -6.26
N LEU A 478 -27.60 -8.32 -6.07
CA LEU A 478 -26.31 -7.65 -5.91
C LEU A 478 -25.81 -6.98 -7.18
N LEU A 479 -26.04 -7.56 -8.38
CA LEU A 479 -25.67 -6.90 -9.63
C LEU A 479 -26.44 -5.59 -9.84
N GLU A 480 -27.73 -5.57 -9.52
CA GLU A 480 -28.53 -4.34 -9.62
C GLU A 480 -28.22 -3.32 -8.52
N LYS A 481 -27.88 -3.75 -7.29
CA LYS A 481 -27.32 -2.85 -6.26
C LYS A 481 -25.96 -2.24 -6.66
N LEU A 482 -25.16 -2.95 -7.46
CA LEU A 482 -23.83 -2.48 -7.91
C LEU A 482 -23.85 -1.71 -9.25
N ALA A 483 -24.92 -1.84 -10.04
CA ALA A 483 -25.06 -1.19 -11.35
C ALA A 483 -24.95 0.36 -11.34
N PRO A 484 -25.34 1.10 -10.27
CA PRO A 484 -25.16 2.55 -10.20
C PRO A 484 -23.70 3.02 -10.03
N LEU A 485 -22.79 2.17 -9.54
CA LEU A 485 -21.37 2.53 -9.36
C LEU A 485 -20.68 2.76 -10.70
N SER A 486 -19.68 3.64 -10.73
CA SER A 486 -18.95 4.00 -11.95
C SER A 486 -18.25 2.79 -12.58
N SER A 487 -18.07 2.81 -13.91
CA SER A 487 -17.42 1.72 -14.64
C SER A 487 -15.95 1.53 -14.26
N ASN A 488 -15.28 2.55 -13.69
CA ASN A 488 -13.96 2.37 -13.09
C ASN A 488 -14.05 1.62 -11.76
N THR A 489 -14.90 2.12 -10.85
CA THR A 489 -15.13 1.52 -9.53
C THR A 489 -15.57 0.06 -9.61
N ARG A 490 -16.52 -0.30 -10.48
CA ARG A 490 -16.99 -1.69 -10.63
C ARG A 490 -15.89 -2.68 -11.04
N ARG A 491 -14.86 -2.21 -11.75
CA ARG A 491 -13.67 -3.01 -12.14
C ARG A 491 -12.62 -3.12 -11.04
N GLN A 492 -12.66 -2.24 -10.03
CA GLN A 492 -11.77 -2.24 -8.86
C GLN A 492 -12.38 -2.94 -7.62
N LEU A 493 -13.66 -3.33 -7.68
CA LEU A 493 -14.30 -4.13 -6.62
C LEU A 493 -13.55 -5.44 -6.42
N GLY A 494 -13.01 -5.64 -5.20
CA GLY A 494 -12.16 -6.76 -4.84
C GLY A 494 -10.66 -6.44 -4.81
N THR A 495 -10.23 -5.25 -5.25
CA THR A 495 -8.82 -4.83 -5.24
C THR A 495 -8.53 -3.62 -4.35
N TYR A 496 -9.52 -3.01 -3.72
CA TYR A 496 -9.29 -1.84 -2.84
C TYR A 496 -8.57 -2.25 -1.56
N THR A 497 -7.51 -1.51 -1.21
CA THR A 497 -6.68 -1.75 -0.03
C THR A 497 -6.67 -0.55 0.94
N SER A 498 -5.94 -0.67 2.04
CA SER A 498 -5.63 0.47 2.90
C SER A 498 -4.85 1.58 2.18
N ALA A 499 -4.08 1.26 1.13
CA ALA A 499 -3.29 2.22 0.37
C ALA A 499 -4.18 3.12 -0.51
N GLU A 500 -5.24 2.59 -1.13
CA GLU A 500 -6.24 3.42 -1.81
C GLU A 500 -6.90 4.39 -0.83
N ARG A 501 -7.31 3.93 0.37
CA ARG A 501 -7.82 4.84 1.42
C ARG A 501 -6.83 5.97 1.73
N ASP A 502 -5.56 5.65 1.94
CA ASP A 502 -4.55 6.66 2.29
C ASP A 502 -4.28 7.63 1.13
N ARG A 503 -4.26 7.13 -0.11
CA ARG A 503 -4.24 7.97 -1.31
C ARG A 503 -5.45 8.88 -1.37
N TRP A 504 -6.65 8.40 -1.08
CA TRP A 504 -7.87 9.22 -1.07
C TRP A 504 -7.83 10.33 -0.01
N LYS A 505 -7.26 10.07 1.18
CA LYS A 505 -6.96 11.12 2.17
C LYS A 505 -6.07 12.20 1.56
N VAL A 506 -4.99 11.81 0.88
CA VAL A 506 -4.06 12.76 0.24
C VAL A 506 -4.73 13.53 -0.89
N GLU A 507 -5.46 12.88 -1.79
CA GLU A 507 -6.15 13.54 -2.91
C GLU A 507 -7.20 14.55 -2.41
N VAL A 508 -8.01 14.19 -1.42
CA VAL A 508 -9.06 15.07 -0.90
C VAL A 508 -8.48 16.24 -0.08
N ASN A 509 -7.39 16.01 0.67
CA ASN A 509 -6.67 17.05 1.39
C ASN A 509 -6.07 18.13 0.45
N LYS A 510 -5.74 17.81 -0.82
CA LYS A 510 -5.20 18.80 -1.79
C LYS A 510 -6.14 20.00 -2.03
N ILE A 511 -7.44 19.82 -1.84
CA ILE A 511 -8.44 20.88 -1.99
C ILE A 511 -8.93 21.48 -0.65
N ASN A 512 -8.26 21.14 0.46
CA ASN A 512 -8.60 21.53 1.84
C ASN A 512 -9.92 20.93 2.35
N VAL A 513 -10.25 19.71 1.92
CA VAL A 513 -11.32 18.87 2.48
C VAL A 513 -10.67 17.70 3.21
N GLY A 514 -11.14 17.38 4.41
CA GLY A 514 -10.63 16.30 5.24
C GLY A 514 -11.28 14.95 4.93
N SER A 515 -10.59 13.88 5.30
CA SER A 515 -11.05 12.52 4.99
C SER A 515 -12.36 12.09 5.66
N ARG A 516 -12.79 12.72 6.77
CA ARG A 516 -14.13 12.47 7.34
C ARG A 516 -15.22 12.87 6.35
N SER A 517 -15.21 14.10 5.85
CA SER A 517 -16.17 14.60 4.86
C SER A 517 -16.29 13.74 3.60
N LEU A 518 -15.21 13.05 3.20
CA LEU A 518 -15.24 12.03 2.16
C LEU A 518 -15.96 10.74 2.61
N TYR A 519 -15.69 10.26 3.82
CA TYR A 519 -16.32 9.07 4.39
C TYR A 519 -17.81 9.30 4.72
N ASP A 520 -18.21 10.44 5.29
CA ASP A 520 -19.63 10.83 5.48
C ASP A 520 -20.44 10.65 4.18
N LEU A 521 -19.91 11.17 3.05
CA LEU A 521 -20.54 11.02 1.74
C LEU A 521 -20.56 9.58 1.24
N GLY A 522 -19.52 8.79 1.55
CA GLY A 522 -19.42 7.37 1.21
C GLY A 522 -20.39 6.49 2.01
N ASP A 523 -20.46 6.69 3.32
CA ASP A 523 -21.37 6.01 4.24
C ASP A 523 -22.83 6.31 3.90
N ALA A 524 -23.19 7.57 3.65
CA ALA A 524 -24.54 7.93 3.21
C ALA A 524 -24.96 7.22 1.91
N ALA A 525 -24.02 7.02 0.97
CA ALA A 525 -24.28 6.37 -0.32
C ALA A 525 -24.30 4.84 -0.24
N PHE A 526 -23.39 4.26 0.55
CA PHE A 526 -23.38 2.82 0.81
C PHE A 526 -24.62 2.41 1.61
N LEU A 527 -24.97 3.13 2.67
CA LEU A 527 -26.10 2.81 3.54
C LEU A 527 -27.48 3.16 2.96
N SER A 528 -27.58 3.90 1.85
CA SER A 528 -28.83 4.03 1.10
C SER A 528 -29.11 2.78 0.24
N VAL A 529 -28.06 2.11 -0.23
CA VAL A 529 -28.14 0.88 -1.04
C VAL A 529 -28.06 -0.39 -0.17
N PHE A 530 -27.36 -0.34 0.96
CA PHE A 530 -27.18 -1.42 1.93
C PHE A 530 -27.56 -0.99 3.37
N PRO A 531 -28.81 -0.54 3.62
CA PRO A 531 -29.25 -0.15 4.96
C PRO A 531 -29.10 -1.28 5.99
N GLU A 532 -29.13 -2.54 5.54
CA GLU A 532 -28.89 -3.74 6.36
C GLU A 532 -27.47 -3.84 6.96
N GLN A 533 -26.54 -2.96 6.57
CA GLN A 533 -25.17 -2.91 7.10
C GLN A 533 -24.94 -1.79 8.14
N ARG A 534 -25.96 -0.97 8.44
CA ARG A 534 -25.84 0.11 9.44
C ARG A 534 -25.51 -0.45 10.82
N GLY A 535 -24.44 0.05 11.44
CA GLY A 535 -24.01 -0.36 12.78
C GLY A 535 -23.26 -1.70 12.86
N LYS A 536 -22.94 -2.34 11.73
CA LYS A 536 -22.07 -3.51 11.67
C LYS A 536 -20.64 -3.10 11.34
N ASP A 537 -19.65 -3.86 11.81
CA ASP A 537 -18.33 -3.82 11.18
C ASP A 537 -18.30 -4.80 10.00
N PHE A 538 -17.89 -4.28 8.85
CA PHE A 538 -17.86 -4.96 7.57
C PHE A 538 -16.60 -4.62 6.75
N ARG A 539 -15.65 -3.87 7.33
CA ARG A 539 -14.52 -3.24 6.59
C ARG A 539 -13.56 -4.26 5.96
N ASP A 540 -13.38 -5.38 6.63
CA ASP A 540 -12.50 -6.48 6.22
C ASP A 540 -13.27 -7.67 5.58
N GLN A 541 -14.56 -7.48 5.29
CA GLN A 541 -15.42 -8.46 4.61
C GLN A 541 -15.56 -8.12 3.10
N PRO A 542 -15.99 -9.06 2.24
CA PRO A 542 -16.27 -8.77 0.83
C PRO A 542 -17.18 -7.55 0.60
N ILE A 543 -18.23 -7.33 1.41
CA ILE A 543 -19.08 -6.14 1.30
C ILE A 543 -18.33 -4.81 1.59
N GLY A 544 -17.23 -4.83 2.34
CA GLY A 544 -16.35 -3.68 2.54
C GLY A 544 -15.70 -3.17 1.25
N GLN A 545 -15.50 -4.04 0.25
CA GLN A 545 -15.07 -3.63 -1.10
C GLN A 545 -16.13 -2.80 -1.83
N VAL A 546 -17.41 -3.06 -1.55
CA VAL A 546 -18.52 -2.26 -2.10
C VAL A 546 -18.54 -0.87 -1.45
N TRP A 547 -18.32 -0.79 -0.13
CA TRP A 547 -18.15 0.48 0.57
C TRP A 547 -16.97 1.30 0.03
N TYR A 548 -15.80 0.68 -0.15
CA TYR A 548 -14.65 1.32 -0.81
C TYR A 548 -15.03 1.86 -2.21
N GLY A 549 -15.85 1.12 -2.97
CA GLY A 549 -16.37 1.59 -4.26
C GLY A 549 -17.23 2.86 -4.18
N PHE A 550 -18.14 2.94 -3.21
CA PHE A 550 -18.91 4.18 -2.99
C PHE A 550 -18.00 5.35 -2.61
N VAL A 551 -17.02 5.14 -1.72
CA VAL A 551 -16.03 6.18 -1.35
C VAL A 551 -15.19 6.62 -2.56
N SER A 552 -14.78 5.70 -3.44
CA SER A 552 -14.06 5.98 -4.69
C SER A 552 -14.88 6.90 -5.62
N ASP A 553 -16.17 6.63 -5.81
CA ASP A 553 -17.06 7.48 -6.62
C ASP A 553 -17.33 8.84 -5.95
N LYS A 554 -17.42 8.91 -4.61
CA LYS A 554 -17.57 10.19 -3.89
C LYS A 554 -16.31 11.05 -3.90
N LEU A 555 -15.12 10.46 -3.81
CA LEU A 555 -13.87 11.19 -4.03
C LEU A 555 -13.87 11.81 -5.43
N SER A 556 -14.23 11.01 -6.44
CA SER A 556 -14.32 11.49 -7.83
C SER A 556 -15.28 12.68 -7.97
N ALA A 557 -16.45 12.64 -7.29
CA ALA A 557 -17.42 13.73 -7.28
C ALA A 557 -16.95 14.98 -6.52
N ILE A 558 -16.21 14.81 -5.42
CA ILE A 558 -15.59 15.91 -4.66
C ILE A 558 -14.51 16.59 -5.51
N LEU A 559 -13.59 15.81 -6.11
CA LEU A 559 -12.51 16.33 -6.97
C LEU A 559 -13.04 16.99 -8.25
N SER A 560 -14.20 16.56 -8.76
CA SER A 560 -14.85 17.22 -9.90
C SER A 560 -15.64 18.50 -9.53
N GLY A 561 -15.71 18.87 -8.25
CA GLY A 561 -16.55 19.97 -7.78
C GLY A 561 -18.07 19.70 -7.85
N SER A 562 -18.51 18.48 -8.14
CA SER A 562 -19.96 18.16 -8.19
C SER A 562 -20.54 17.92 -6.79
N ALA A 563 -19.75 17.30 -5.90
CA ALA A 563 -20.09 17.09 -4.49
C ALA A 563 -19.31 18.02 -3.54
N PHE A 564 -18.71 19.10 -4.04
CA PHE A 564 -17.87 20.03 -3.27
C PHE A 564 -18.10 21.49 -3.66
N GLN A 565 -18.07 22.41 -2.69
CA GLN A 565 -18.14 23.86 -2.95
C GLN A 565 -17.40 24.66 -1.88
N LYS A 566 -16.41 25.46 -2.29
CA LYS A 566 -15.79 26.46 -1.41
C LYS A 566 -16.72 27.67 -1.21
N LEU A 567 -17.00 27.99 0.04
CA LEU A 567 -17.71 29.20 0.44
C LEU A 567 -16.71 30.37 0.49
N VAL A 568 -17.08 31.48 -0.15
CA VAL A 568 -16.34 32.74 -0.14
C VAL A 568 -17.34 33.83 0.20
N PHE A 569 -17.15 34.49 1.34
CA PHE A 569 -17.99 35.60 1.79
C PHE A 569 -17.79 36.80 0.86
N ASP A 570 -18.88 37.47 0.51
CA ASP A 570 -18.83 38.64 -0.36
C ASP A 570 -18.32 39.87 0.43
N PRO A 571 -17.68 40.87 -0.20
CA PRO A 571 -17.03 41.96 0.55
C PRO A 571 -17.98 42.72 1.48
N GLY A 572 -17.73 42.62 2.79
CA GLY A 572 -18.56 43.23 3.83
C GLY A 572 -19.70 42.35 4.37
N ALA A 573 -19.95 41.17 3.79
CA ALA A 573 -20.93 40.22 4.30
C ALA A 573 -20.35 39.34 5.42
N THR A 574 -21.05 39.23 6.55
CA THR A 574 -20.71 38.29 7.63
C THR A 574 -21.25 36.88 7.38
N GLY A 575 -22.19 36.69 6.44
CA GLY A 575 -22.85 35.42 6.16
C GLY A 575 -22.87 35.04 4.69
N LYS A 576 -23.03 33.74 4.41
CA LYS A 576 -23.38 33.22 3.08
C LYS A 576 -24.36 32.06 3.19
N THR A 577 -25.37 32.08 2.33
CA THR A 577 -26.39 31.04 2.20
C THR A 577 -26.21 30.28 0.90
N VAL A 578 -26.37 28.95 0.95
CA VAL A 578 -26.32 28.04 -0.20
C VAL A 578 -27.42 26.99 -0.09
N SER A 579 -28.16 26.77 -1.17
CA SER A 579 -29.24 25.77 -1.22
C SER A 579 -29.05 24.78 -2.36
N GLY A 580 -29.80 23.69 -2.34
CA GLY A 580 -29.81 22.69 -3.39
C GLY A 580 -30.66 21.48 -3.07
N ASN A 581 -30.64 20.50 -3.97
CA ASN A 581 -31.40 19.26 -3.86
C ASN A 581 -30.44 18.07 -3.70
N LEU A 582 -30.66 17.24 -2.67
CA LEU A 582 -29.91 16.00 -2.44
C LEU A 582 -30.74 14.79 -2.88
N GLN A 583 -30.20 14.04 -3.83
CA GLN A 583 -30.68 12.71 -4.20
C GLN A 583 -30.43 11.68 -3.07
N PRO A 584 -31.14 10.54 -3.02
CA PRO A 584 -30.92 9.48 -2.04
C PRO A 584 -29.45 9.02 -1.97
N GLY A 585 -28.83 9.06 -0.79
CA GLY A 585 -27.41 8.73 -0.63
C GLY A 585 -26.43 9.66 -1.36
N SER A 586 -26.88 10.88 -1.67
CA SER A 586 -25.99 11.98 -2.07
C SER A 586 -25.69 12.90 -0.88
N GLY A 587 -24.60 13.65 -0.99
CA GLY A 587 -24.24 14.69 -0.07
C GLY A 587 -23.34 15.71 -0.74
N LYS A 588 -23.09 16.82 -0.06
CA LYS A 588 -22.20 17.88 -0.52
C LYS A 588 -21.32 18.39 0.61
N VAL A 589 -20.04 18.56 0.32
CA VAL A 589 -19.06 19.14 1.23
C VAL A 589 -18.90 20.62 0.92
N PHE A 590 -19.06 21.46 1.94
CA PHE A 590 -18.75 22.88 1.89
C PHE A 590 -17.52 23.17 2.75
N ILE A 591 -16.68 24.12 2.33
CA ILE A 591 -15.58 24.62 3.17
C ILE A 591 -15.58 26.14 3.25
N ALA A 592 -15.31 26.71 4.43
CA ALA A 592 -15.10 28.14 4.62
C ALA A 592 -13.75 28.39 5.29
N GLY A 593 -12.98 29.35 4.77
CA GLY A 593 -11.74 29.80 5.39
C GLY A 593 -12.04 30.77 6.52
N LEU A 594 -11.95 30.32 7.77
CA LEU A 594 -12.33 31.08 8.96
C LEU A 594 -11.16 31.21 9.95
N ALA A 595 -11.24 32.21 10.82
CA ALA A 595 -10.18 32.57 11.76
C ALA A 595 -10.52 32.20 13.21
N LYS A 596 -9.47 31.94 14.00
CA LYS A 596 -9.55 31.68 15.43
C LYS A 596 -10.18 32.86 16.17
N ASN A 597 -10.99 32.55 17.19
CA ASN A 597 -11.78 33.45 18.01
C ASN A 597 -12.95 34.15 17.31
N GLN A 598 -13.20 33.91 16.02
CA GLN A 598 -14.47 34.29 15.38
C GLN A 598 -15.64 33.54 16.02
N SER A 599 -16.81 34.17 16.02
CA SER A 599 -18.10 33.52 16.32
C SER A 599 -18.63 32.92 15.02
N LEU A 600 -18.83 31.60 14.99
CA LEU A 600 -19.54 30.89 13.92
C LEU A 600 -20.98 30.68 14.37
N GLU A 601 -21.94 31.09 13.54
CA GLU A 601 -23.31 30.61 13.57
C GLU A 601 -23.62 29.89 12.25
N LEU A 602 -24.31 28.75 12.33
CA LEU A 602 -24.68 27.93 11.19
C LEU A 602 -26.11 27.44 11.35
N LYS A 603 -26.91 27.60 10.29
CA LYS A 603 -28.31 27.20 10.21
C LYS A 603 -28.52 26.28 9.01
N LEU A 604 -29.15 25.13 9.22
CA LEU A 604 -29.57 24.21 8.17
C LEU A 604 -31.10 24.11 8.16
N GLU A 605 -31.73 24.50 7.05
CA GLU A 605 -33.15 24.28 6.79
C GLU A 605 -33.30 23.05 5.90
N ALA A 606 -33.64 21.92 6.52
CA ALA A 606 -33.90 20.64 5.85
C ALA A 606 -34.71 19.71 6.77
N ASN A 607 -35.45 18.76 6.18
CA ASN A 607 -36.16 17.73 6.95
C ASN A 607 -35.18 16.85 7.76
N SER A 608 -35.67 16.05 8.71
CA SER A 608 -34.85 15.25 9.63
C SER A 608 -33.97 14.18 8.97
N GLN A 609 -34.14 13.90 7.68
CA GLN A 609 -33.37 12.89 6.94
C GLN A 609 -32.08 13.46 6.31
N VAL A 610 -31.90 14.79 6.29
CA VAL A 610 -30.59 15.40 5.97
C VAL A 610 -29.76 15.48 7.24
N LEU A 611 -28.59 14.85 7.26
CA LEU A 611 -27.65 14.93 8.38
C LEU A 611 -26.61 16.02 8.13
N LEU A 612 -26.09 16.58 9.22
CA LEU A 612 -25.12 17.66 9.23
C LEU A 612 -23.90 17.28 10.07
N SER A 613 -22.72 17.31 9.44
CA SER A 613 -21.43 17.23 10.12
C SER A 613 -20.68 18.56 10.00
N VAL A 614 -19.89 18.91 11.01
CA VAL A 614 -19.10 20.15 11.07
C VAL A 614 -17.74 19.87 11.72
N TYR A 615 -16.66 20.03 10.95
CA TYR A 615 -15.29 19.66 11.35
C TYR A 615 -14.33 20.85 11.36
N SER A 616 -13.34 20.83 12.25
CA SER A 616 -12.29 21.85 12.33
C SER A 616 -11.15 21.62 11.31
N PRO A 617 -10.37 22.66 10.96
CA PRO A 617 -9.25 22.57 10.00
C PRO A 617 -8.19 21.52 10.32
N SER A 618 -7.97 21.18 11.60
CA SER A 618 -7.04 20.11 11.99
C SER A 618 -7.64 18.70 11.93
N GLY A 619 -8.96 18.58 11.69
CA GLY A 619 -9.72 17.34 11.84
C GLY A 619 -9.83 16.84 13.28
N LYS A 620 -9.36 17.56 14.30
CA LYS A 620 -9.37 17.10 15.70
C LYS A 620 -10.66 17.39 16.43
N ILE A 621 -11.46 18.36 15.98
CA ILE A 621 -12.69 18.77 16.65
C ILE A 621 -13.89 18.52 15.73
N GLN A 622 -14.78 17.64 16.18
CA GLN A 622 -16.10 17.41 15.60
C GLN A 622 -17.11 18.30 16.38
N PHE A 623 -17.62 19.36 15.76
CA PHE A 623 -18.68 20.18 16.38
C PHE A 623 -20.06 19.53 16.21
N LEU A 624 -20.24 18.88 15.06
CA LEU A 624 -21.35 17.99 14.70
C LEU A 624 -20.78 16.84 13.86
N GLU A 625 -21.40 15.67 13.96
CA GLU A 625 -21.11 14.48 13.16
C GLU A 625 -22.44 13.74 13.00
N ASP A 626 -22.84 13.40 11.76
CA ASP A 626 -24.12 12.75 11.40
C ASP A 626 -25.37 13.36 12.07
N SER A 627 -25.38 14.69 12.29
CA SER A 627 -26.34 15.29 13.23
C SER A 627 -27.67 15.70 12.60
N THR A 628 -28.76 15.41 13.31
CA THR A 628 -30.10 15.96 13.03
C THR A 628 -30.30 17.38 13.59
N LYS A 629 -29.30 17.96 14.25
CA LYS A 629 -29.32 19.37 14.69
C LYS A 629 -29.43 20.30 13.48
N ARG A 630 -30.06 21.46 13.69
CA ARG A 630 -30.37 22.45 12.64
C ARG A 630 -29.73 23.82 12.88
N ILE A 631 -29.16 24.03 14.07
CA ILE A 631 -28.43 25.24 14.45
C ILE A 631 -27.16 24.83 15.21
N LEU A 632 -26.05 25.51 14.93
CA LEU A 632 -24.80 25.48 15.70
C LEU A 632 -24.33 26.92 15.92
N SER A 633 -23.99 27.27 17.16
CA SER A 633 -23.30 28.53 17.49
C SER A 633 -22.09 28.22 18.37
N THR A 634 -20.92 28.73 18.01
CA THR A 634 -19.65 28.42 18.71
C THR A 634 -18.56 29.46 18.42
N LYS A 635 -17.52 29.52 19.27
CA LYS A 635 -16.29 30.26 18.97
C LYS A 635 -15.23 29.34 18.37
N LEU A 636 -14.55 29.82 17.33
CA LEU A 636 -13.62 29.00 16.54
C LEU A 636 -12.25 28.84 17.22
N PRO A 637 -11.78 27.61 17.48
CA PRO A 637 -10.52 27.36 18.20
C PRO A 637 -9.26 27.40 17.31
N GLU A 638 -9.44 27.28 15.99
CA GLU A 638 -8.38 27.10 14.98
C GLU A 638 -8.54 28.10 13.82
N ASN A 639 -7.44 28.40 13.11
CA ASN A 639 -7.47 29.09 11.81
C ASN A 639 -7.47 28.04 10.69
N GLY A 640 -8.21 28.25 9.60
CA GLY A 640 -8.12 27.43 8.39
C GLY A 640 -9.48 27.15 7.74
N PHE A 641 -9.55 26.09 6.95
CA PHE A 641 -10.79 25.66 6.31
C PHE A 641 -11.62 24.78 7.26
N TYR A 642 -12.74 25.32 7.72
CA TYR A 642 -13.77 24.54 8.42
C TYR A 642 -14.66 23.86 7.39
N GLU A 643 -15.08 22.65 7.71
CA GLU A 643 -15.85 21.80 6.81
C GLU A 643 -17.29 21.67 7.31
N PHE A 644 -18.26 21.76 6.39
CA PHE A 644 -19.67 21.55 6.65
C PHE A 644 -20.20 20.54 5.64
N VAL A 645 -20.72 19.42 6.13
CA VAL A 645 -21.13 18.30 5.28
C VAL A 645 -22.63 18.09 5.44
N VAL A 646 -23.35 18.08 4.32
CA VAL A 646 -24.77 17.70 4.29
C VAL A 646 -24.95 16.40 3.52
N VAL A 647 -25.64 15.42 4.09
CA VAL A 647 -25.90 14.10 3.45
C VAL A 647 -27.37 13.71 3.58
N SER A 648 -27.94 13.12 2.53
CA SER A 648 -29.34 12.67 2.52
C SER A 648 -29.47 11.18 2.80
N THR A 649 -30.15 10.85 3.91
CA THR A 649 -30.59 9.49 4.27
C THR A 649 -32.01 9.18 3.78
N ALA A 650 -32.63 10.07 3.01
CA ALA A 650 -33.98 9.89 2.47
C ALA A 650 -34.01 8.94 1.27
N SER A 651 -35.15 8.25 1.09
CA SER A 651 -35.43 7.40 -0.08
C SER A 651 -35.97 8.18 -1.29
N LYS A 652 -36.11 9.50 -1.17
CA LYS A 652 -36.53 10.44 -2.21
C LYS A 652 -35.59 11.66 -2.21
N PRO A 653 -35.55 12.46 -3.29
CA PRO A 653 -34.85 13.73 -3.29
C PRO A 653 -35.36 14.67 -2.17
N VAL A 654 -34.45 15.42 -1.53
CA VAL A 654 -34.76 16.36 -0.45
C VAL A 654 -33.98 17.65 -0.66
N ASP A 655 -34.68 18.78 -0.59
CA ASP A 655 -34.07 20.11 -0.64
C ASP A 655 -33.47 20.51 0.71
N TYR A 656 -32.40 21.32 0.66
CA TYR A 656 -31.76 21.91 1.82
C TYR A 656 -31.36 23.37 1.53
N GLU A 657 -31.31 24.17 2.60
CA GLU A 657 -30.62 25.45 2.61
C GLU A 657 -29.68 25.52 3.82
N LEU A 658 -28.42 25.87 3.58
CA LEU A 658 -27.36 26.00 4.58
C LEU A 658 -26.88 27.45 4.61
N THR A 659 -27.09 28.13 5.73
CA THR A 659 -26.52 29.45 6.02
C THR A 659 -25.33 29.31 6.97
N VAL A 660 -24.22 29.94 6.62
CA VAL A 660 -22.98 29.98 7.42
C VAL A 660 -22.62 31.45 7.67
N THR A 661 -22.58 31.86 8.93
CA THR A 661 -22.27 33.23 9.39
C THR A 661 -21.03 33.20 10.26
N ALA A 662 -20.06 34.07 9.98
CA ALA A 662 -18.81 34.18 10.73
C ALA A 662 -18.49 35.64 11.05
N GLU A 663 -18.47 35.96 12.35
CA GLU A 663 -18.22 37.31 12.85
C GLU A 663 -16.92 37.39 13.63
N ASN A 664 -16.17 38.47 13.42
CA ASN A 664 -15.04 38.80 14.29
C ASN A 664 -15.55 39.15 15.69
N PRO A 665 -14.83 38.80 16.77
CA PRO A 665 -15.25 39.15 18.12
C PRO A 665 -15.36 40.67 18.24
N THR A 666 -16.53 41.15 18.66
CA THR A 666 -16.76 42.57 18.93
C THR A 666 -15.68 43.08 19.90
N PRO A 667 -14.97 44.18 19.59
CA PRO A 667 -14.05 44.76 20.56
C PRO A 667 -14.83 45.13 21.83
N PRO A 668 -14.24 44.99 23.03
CA PRO A 668 -14.88 45.47 24.25
C PRO A 668 -15.24 46.96 24.09
N PRO A 669 -16.37 47.43 24.65
CA PRO A 669 -16.75 48.84 24.55
C PRO A 669 -15.59 49.69 25.09
N SER A 670 -15.13 50.64 24.27
CA SER A 670 -14.05 51.54 24.66
C SER A 670 -14.42 52.22 25.98
N PRO A 671 -13.53 52.21 27.00
CA PRO A 671 -13.87 52.75 28.31
C PRO A 671 -14.31 54.21 28.15
N THR A 672 -15.48 54.55 28.69
CA THR A 672 -15.99 55.92 28.71
C THR A 672 -14.92 56.82 29.34
N PRO A 673 -14.51 57.92 28.69
CA PRO A 673 -13.45 58.76 29.23
C PRO A 673 -13.87 59.27 30.61
N THR A 674 -13.06 58.94 31.61
CA THR A 674 -13.24 59.44 32.98
C THR A 674 -12.98 60.94 32.96
N PRO A 675 -13.85 61.78 33.54
CA PRO A 675 -13.65 63.23 33.51
C PRO A 675 -12.35 63.62 34.23
N GLU A 676 -11.58 64.47 33.58
CA GLU A 676 -10.28 64.94 34.06
C GLU A 676 -10.46 65.86 35.29
N PRO A 677 -9.69 65.67 36.38
CA PRO A 677 -9.83 66.48 37.58
C PRO A 677 -9.31 67.91 37.33
N THR A 678 -10.13 68.91 37.65
CA THR A 678 -9.77 70.33 37.54
C THR A 678 -8.53 70.65 38.38
N PRO A 679 -7.51 71.34 37.84
CA PRO A 679 -6.33 71.72 38.60
C PRO A 679 -6.68 72.76 39.67
N THR A 680 -6.27 72.50 40.91
CA THR A 680 -6.37 73.46 42.02
C THR A 680 -5.17 74.41 41.99
N GLU A 681 -5.41 75.71 42.19
CA GLU A 681 -4.35 76.71 42.28
C GLU A 681 -3.40 76.45 43.47
N THR A 682 -2.13 76.84 43.34
CA THR A 682 -1.16 76.83 44.46
C THR A 682 -0.18 78.00 44.29
N SER A 683 0.18 78.65 45.39
CA SER A 683 0.69 80.02 45.43
C SER A 683 2.20 80.18 45.22
N THR A 684 2.56 81.33 44.65
CA THR A 684 3.91 81.90 44.41
C THR A 684 4.79 82.01 45.67
N PRO A 685 6.12 81.91 45.49
CA PRO A 685 7.09 82.76 46.20
C PRO A 685 8.06 83.52 45.26
N GLU A 686 8.73 84.55 45.82
CA GLU A 686 9.59 85.53 45.11
C GLU A 686 11.06 85.07 44.84
N PRO A 687 11.89 85.84 44.06
CA PRO A 687 12.97 85.27 43.24
C PRO A 687 14.43 85.74 43.54
N THR A 688 15.35 85.37 42.63
CA THR A 688 16.74 85.87 42.41
C THR A 688 17.84 85.48 43.43
N PRO A 689 19.16 85.50 43.07
CA PRO A 689 19.79 86.01 41.83
C PRO A 689 20.75 85.06 41.05
N THR A 690 21.03 85.44 39.79
CA THR A 690 22.12 84.95 38.90
C THR A 690 23.49 85.59 39.26
N PRO A 691 24.66 85.05 38.85
CA PRO A 691 25.27 85.45 37.55
C PRO A 691 26.27 84.49 36.82
N THR A 692 26.32 84.61 35.48
CA THR A 692 27.54 84.69 34.59
C THR A 692 28.49 83.49 34.29
N SER A 693 28.36 82.98 33.04
CA SER A 693 29.33 82.57 31.96
C SER A 693 30.72 81.88 32.18
N THR A 694 31.18 81.08 31.19
CA THR A 694 32.26 81.46 30.21
C THR A 694 32.84 80.29 29.36
N GLU A 695 32.76 80.44 28.02
CA GLU A 695 33.65 80.01 26.88
C GLU A 695 34.11 78.56 26.55
N THR A 696 34.44 78.42 25.26
CA THR A 696 34.96 77.26 24.48
C THR A 696 36.49 77.30 24.35
N PRO A 697 37.16 76.21 23.92
CA PRO A 697 37.99 76.34 22.71
C PRO A 697 37.95 75.13 21.75
N THR A 698 38.55 75.28 20.56
CA THR A 698 38.49 74.33 19.43
C THR A 698 39.90 73.72 19.12
N PRO A 699 40.24 73.12 17.94
CA PRO A 699 40.95 71.82 17.90
C PRO A 699 42.40 71.87 17.39
N GLU A 700 43.12 70.73 17.35
CA GLU A 700 44.20 70.58 16.36
C GLU A 700 44.58 69.15 15.90
N SER A 701 45.06 69.12 14.64
CA SER A 701 46.10 68.32 13.97
C SER A 701 46.09 66.77 13.83
N THR A 702 46.43 66.36 12.61
CA THR A 702 46.66 65.00 12.09
C THR A 702 48.16 64.79 11.81
N PRO A 703 48.65 63.53 11.72
CA PRO A 703 49.68 63.26 10.71
C PRO A 703 49.45 61.99 9.86
N THR A 704 50.11 61.96 8.70
CA THR A 704 50.17 60.92 7.65
C THR A 704 51.64 60.81 7.17
N PRO A 705 52.01 59.95 6.19
CA PRO A 705 51.58 58.59 5.82
C PRO A 705 52.79 57.61 5.77
N SER A 706 52.62 56.34 5.36
CA SER A 706 53.67 55.58 4.66
C SER A 706 53.20 54.33 3.89
N ALA A 707 54.01 54.01 2.87
CA ALA A 707 53.84 53.16 1.69
C ALA A 707 53.61 51.63 1.89
N GLU A 708 52.77 51.07 1.00
CA GLU A 708 53.12 50.05 -0.02
C GLU A 708 53.63 48.63 0.37
N VAL A 709 52.98 47.58 -0.19
CA VAL A 709 53.55 46.57 -1.12
C VAL A 709 52.50 45.47 -1.44
N THR A 710 52.43 45.06 -2.70
CA THR A 710 51.67 43.92 -3.27
C THR A 710 52.59 43.15 -4.24
N PRO A 711 52.17 42.04 -4.89
CA PRO A 711 51.29 40.93 -4.48
C PRO A 711 52.01 39.56 -4.69
N GLN A 712 51.34 38.40 -4.48
CA GLN A 712 51.34 37.31 -5.49
C GLN A 712 50.33 36.18 -5.23
N LYS A 713 50.24 35.25 -6.20
CA LYS A 713 49.28 34.13 -6.28
C LYS A 713 49.83 32.86 -5.63
N ASN A 714 48.93 31.95 -5.26
CA ASN A 714 48.79 30.66 -5.94
C ASN A 714 47.32 30.22 -5.93
#